data_AF-A0A7V4LVN9-F1
#
_entry.id   AF-A0A7V4LVN9-F1
#
_cell.length_a   1.000
_cell.length_b   1.000
_cell.length_c   1.000
_cell.angle_alpha   90.00
_cell.angle_beta   90.00
_cell.angle_gamma   90.00
#
_symmetry.space_group_name_H-M   'P 1'
#
loop_
_entity.id
_entity.type
_entity.pdbx_description
1 polymer ?
#
loop_
_entity_poly.entity_id
_entity_poly.type
_entity_poly.pdbx_seq_one_letter_code
_entity_poly.pdbx_strand_id
1 'polypeptide(L)'
;MAKFLRCIFTCTVFITILFNVALIGQSKNEKRVPPSPILHEEHEKIEGKYIPIKPEDQKFSPPYNRVFSNGFTITQVNVSGSGQNIIGDAANEPSLAVDPTNPNRMAIGWRQFNTISSNFRQAGYGYTTDGGQTWTFPGIIEAGVFRSDPVLFTDANGNFYYNSLTSSGGSYSCQVFKSENGGASWGPGTEARGGDKQWMIADMTESIGRDNFYSFWTYAYSSCMPGFFIRGPMTGLYYDNCIEIPGNPFWGTLDVDRNGVLYTGGSGSGDFLVAKSTTARDMYNPTIWDTTVNVDLDGYIVYGARPNPGGLAGQAWIAVDKTTGPTSGYIYLLCSVERKSISDSLDVMFSRSTDGGITWSTPIRLNDDTSNSNWQWFGTMSVGPTGRIDAVWLDTRDNPGTVLSSLYYTCSTDGGLTWSPNQRLSESFNPHLGWPQQNKMGDYFHMISDSGGAYLAWAATFNGEEDVYFSWIPENPIIPNSISVDVNEKWNMVSVPVTRFSYLKPGIFPTSTTDAYKYEDGEYIKEDTLENGKSYWLKFGSNQTIAIEGNIIDNLTVSVQEGWNMIGSISYPIAVSSIASDPPGITTSNFFGYDQSYLVADSILPGKGYWVKVEESGILFLSSTASRSIASRIKITPTDEMPPLPPDINERITSESPANYKLNQNYPNPFNSSTVIKYQLPVEGWVTIKIYDLLGQEVGILVNELKQSGEHTAMWDAGNNPNGVYYYRLTSGIFTETRKMILMK
;
A
#
# COMPACT_ATOMS: atom_id res chain seq x y z
N MET A 1 68.75 40.69 17.84
CA MET A 1 67.91 41.85 18.18
C MET A 1 66.57 41.63 17.48
N ALA A 2 65.38 41.50 18.08
CA ALA A 2 64.87 41.60 19.45
C ALA A 2 63.63 40.66 19.54
N LYS A 3 63.57 39.72 20.50
CA LYS A 3 62.64 39.66 21.68
C LYS A 3 61.16 39.94 21.31
N PHE A 4 60.16 39.05 21.38
CA PHE A 4 59.79 37.96 22.32
C PHE A 4 59.71 38.38 23.80
N LEU A 5 58.48 38.59 24.31
CA LEU A 5 57.97 38.40 25.69
C LEU A 5 56.42 38.60 25.70
N ARG A 6 55.59 37.57 25.99
CA ARG A 6 54.75 37.36 27.22
C ARG A 6 53.92 38.59 27.65
N CYS A 7 52.62 38.57 28.00
CA CYS A 7 51.75 37.58 28.68
C CYS A 7 50.30 38.14 28.82
N ILE A 8 49.30 37.25 29.04
CA ILE A 8 48.13 37.38 29.97
C ILE A 8 46.80 38.09 29.55
N PHE A 9 45.73 37.25 29.55
CA PHE A 9 44.31 37.43 29.95
C PHE A 9 43.25 38.25 29.15
N THR A 10 42.19 37.50 28.77
CA THR A 10 40.74 37.78 28.61
C THR A 10 40.16 39.18 28.87
N CYS A 11 39.33 39.68 27.94
CA CYS A 11 37.91 40.10 28.14
C CYS A 11 37.31 40.85 26.91
N THR A 12 36.12 40.40 26.46
CA THR A 12 34.88 41.18 26.13
C THR A 12 35.04 42.54 25.38
N VAL A 13 34.60 42.74 24.12
CA VAL A 13 33.22 42.90 23.57
C VAL A 13 32.98 44.34 23.03
N PHE A 14 32.22 44.44 21.91
CA PHE A 14 31.51 45.63 21.33
C PHE A 14 32.35 46.82 20.77
N ILE A 15 31.97 47.58 19.73
CA ILE A 15 31.04 47.50 18.59
C ILE A 15 31.37 48.69 17.65
N THR A 16 31.13 48.53 16.34
CA THR A 16 30.85 49.54 15.26
C THR A 16 31.78 50.75 15.00
N ILE A 17 32.07 51.06 13.73
CA ILE A 17 31.26 51.97 12.87
C ILE A 17 31.74 51.89 11.40
N LEU A 18 30.73 51.98 10.53
CA LEU A 18 30.66 51.92 9.07
C LEU A 18 31.71 52.71 8.26
N PHE A 19 32.02 52.17 7.08
CA PHE A 19 32.08 52.95 5.83
C PHE A 19 31.38 52.20 4.71
N ASN A 20 30.60 52.95 3.92
CA ASN A 20 29.65 52.50 2.90
C ASN A 20 30.12 52.94 1.50
N VAL A 21 29.38 52.47 0.48
CA VAL A 21 29.43 52.76 -0.98
C VAL A 21 30.24 51.70 -1.78
N ALA A 22 29.63 50.62 -2.30
CA ALA A 22 28.73 50.49 -3.48
C ALA A 22 29.47 50.80 -4.81
N LEU A 23 29.36 50.10 -5.95
CA LEU A 23 28.35 49.22 -6.57
C LEU A 23 29.05 48.71 -7.88
N ILE A 24 29.04 47.43 -8.27
CA ILE A 24 28.23 46.84 -9.38
C ILE A 24 28.79 45.44 -9.71
N GLY A 25 27.90 44.44 -9.85
CA GLY A 25 28.04 43.40 -10.88
C GLY A 25 28.21 41.95 -10.43
N GLN A 26 27.08 41.28 -10.13
CA GLN A 26 26.65 39.94 -10.62
C GLN A 26 25.95 39.13 -9.54
N SER A 27 24.62 39.01 -9.69
CA SER A 27 23.78 38.10 -8.93
C SER A 27 24.13 36.64 -9.25
N LYS A 28 24.67 35.91 -8.29
CA LYS A 28 24.52 34.46 -8.23
C LYS A 28 23.41 34.15 -7.23
N ASN A 29 22.41 33.40 -7.70
CA ASN A 29 21.42 32.75 -6.86
C ASN A 29 22.13 31.88 -5.82
N GLU A 30 22.22 32.38 -4.59
CA GLU A 30 22.48 31.53 -3.44
C GLU A 30 21.27 30.60 -3.28
N LYS A 31 21.49 29.31 -3.53
CA LYS A 31 20.56 28.25 -3.16
C LYS A 31 20.29 28.41 -1.66
N ARG A 32 19.02 28.65 -1.31
CA ARG A 32 18.55 28.51 0.08
C ARG A 32 18.92 27.11 0.55
N VAL A 33 19.87 27.03 1.46
CA VAL A 33 20.02 25.87 2.35
C VAL A 33 18.76 25.86 3.22
N PRO A 34 17.99 24.75 3.29
CA PRO A 34 16.89 24.65 4.24
C PRO A 34 17.42 24.77 5.67
N PRO A 35 16.66 25.36 6.60
CA PRO A 35 17.09 25.47 7.99
C PRO A 35 17.28 24.07 8.59
N SER A 36 18.21 23.98 9.55
CA SER A 36 18.45 22.84 10.45
C SER A 36 17.15 22.12 10.81
N PRO A 37 17.11 20.77 10.80
CA PRO A 37 15.87 20.04 11.06
C PRO A 37 15.41 20.37 12.48
N ILE A 38 14.23 20.98 12.56
CA ILE A 38 13.40 20.92 13.76
C ILE A 38 13.14 19.42 13.94
N LEU A 39 13.68 18.86 15.02
CA LEU A 39 13.42 17.48 15.46
C LEU A 39 11.90 17.27 15.42
N HIS A 40 11.42 16.49 14.46
CA HIS A 40 10.01 16.19 14.31
C HIS A 40 9.53 15.38 15.53
N GLU A 41 8.34 15.71 16.02
CA GLU A 41 7.69 15.15 17.22
C GLU A 41 7.23 13.69 17.02
N GLU A 42 8.12 12.76 16.66
CA GLU A 42 7.88 11.35 16.94
C GLU A 42 8.18 11.12 18.42
N HIS A 43 7.13 11.19 19.22
CA HIS A 43 7.22 10.84 20.63
C HIS A 43 6.56 9.48 20.77
N GLU A 44 7.34 8.45 21.05
CA GLU A 44 6.81 7.41 21.92
C GLU A 44 6.29 8.12 23.18
N LYS A 45 5.04 7.86 23.54
CA LYS A 45 4.40 8.40 24.75
C LYS A 45 3.64 7.29 25.45
N ILE A 46 3.75 7.23 26.76
CA ILE A 46 2.84 6.41 27.57
C ILE A 46 1.47 7.11 27.54
N GLU A 47 0.61 6.67 26.64
CA GLU A 47 -0.73 7.21 26.44
C GLU A 47 -1.79 6.14 26.70
N GLY A 48 -2.98 6.60 27.12
CA GLY A 48 -4.07 5.71 27.46
C GLY A 48 -3.88 5.02 28.82
N LYS A 49 -4.78 4.08 29.10
CA LYS A 49 -4.73 3.24 30.29
C LYS A 49 -4.67 1.79 29.85
N TYR A 50 -4.00 0.96 30.63
CA TYR A 50 -4.14 -0.48 30.47
C TYR A 50 -5.61 -0.87 30.70
N ILE A 51 -6.24 -1.45 29.68
CA ILE A 51 -7.61 -1.97 29.76
C ILE A 51 -7.52 -3.50 29.59
N PRO A 52 -7.54 -4.28 30.67
CA PRO A 52 -7.64 -5.73 30.56
C PRO A 52 -9.03 -6.10 30.04
N ILE A 53 -9.06 -6.91 28.97
CA ILE A 53 -10.28 -7.56 28.49
C ILE A 53 -10.28 -8.97 29.05
N LYS A 54 -11.32 -9.34 29.80
CA LYS A 54 -11.42 -10.69 30.33
C LYS A 54 -11.75 -11.68 29.21
N PRO A 55 -11.30 -12.95 29.27
CA PRO A 55 -11.61 -13.93 28.25
C PRO A 55 -13.11 -14.08 27.97
N GLU A 56 -13.96 -14.00 29.00
CA GLU A 56 -15.43 -14.07 28.86
C GLU A 56 -16.07 -12.87 28.15
N ASP A 57 -15.36 -11.73 28.10
CA ASP A 57 -15.82 -10.49 27.46
C ASP A 57 -15.29 -10.36 26.02
N GLN A 58 -14.34 -11.22 25.62
CA GLN A 58 -13.80 -11.25 24.27
C GLN A 58 -14.86 -11.73 23.28
N LYS A 59 -14.90 -11.07 22.13
CA LYS A 59 -15.74 -11.44 21.00
C LYS A 59 -14.87 -11.97 19.89
N PHE A 60 -15.41 -12.90 19.12
CA PHE A 60 -14.64 -13.60 18.09
C PHE A 60 -15.38 -13.62 16.75
N SER A 61 -14.61 -13.56 15.67
CA SER A 61 -15.06 -13.86 14.30
C SER A 61 -14.12 -14.92 13.69
N PRO A 62 -14.47 -15.50 12.52
CA PRO A 62 -13.50 -16.31 11.78
C PRO A 62 -12.21 -15.53 11.53
N PRO A 63 -11.03 -16.17 11.63
CA PRO A 63 -9.76 -15.53 11.33
C PRO A 63 -9.63 -15.25 9.83
N TYR A 64 -8.79 -14.29 9.49
CA TYR A 64 -8.38 -14.11 8.10
C TYR A 64 -7.23 -15.05 7.76
N ASN A 65 -7.49 -16.03 6.90
CA ASN A 65 -6.48 -16.94 6.37
C ASN A 65 -6.67 -17.12 4.86
N ARG A 66 -5.57 -17.17 4.12
CA ARG A 66 -5.52 -17.44 2.68
C ARG A 66 -4.38 -18.39 2.37
N VAL A 67 -4.67 -19.43 1.60
CA VAL A 67 -3.67 -20.36 1.05
C VAL A 67 -3.88 -20.41 -0.45
N PHE A 68 -2.82 -20.11 -1.18
CA PHE A 68 -2.84 -20.07 -2.64
C PHE A 68 -2.27 -21.38 -3.19
N SER A 69 -2.68 -21.77 -4.40
CA SER A 69 -2.26 -23.03 -5.02
C SER A 69 -0.74 -23.13 -5.26
N ASN A 70 -0.04 -22.00 -5.18
CA ASN A 70 1.40 -21.87 -5.33
C ASN A 70 2.20 -22.01 -4.04
N GLY A 71 1.52 -22.21 -2.91
CA GLY A 71 2.14 -22.27 -1.60
C GLY A 71 2.33 -20.92 -0.92
N PHE A 72 2.01 -19.79 -1.55
CA PHE A 72 1.91 -18.51 -0.84
C PHE A 72 0.79 -18.60 0.20
N THR A 73 1.02 -18.06 1.39
CA THR A 73 0.02 -18.02 2.46
C THR A 73 -0.02 -16.65 3.14
N ILE A 74 -1.20 -16.31 3.66
CA ILE A 74 -1.40 -15.23 4.62
C ILE A 74 -2.18 -15.83 5.80
N THR A 75 -1.60 -15.78 6.98
CA THR A 75 -2.17 -16.34 8.22
C THR A 75 -2.23 -15.27 9.29
N GLN A 76 -3.39 -15.05 9.90
CA GLN A 76 -3.51 -14.13 11.04
C GLN A 76 -2.80 -14.69 12.28
N VAL A 77 -2.12 -13.84 13.04
CA VAL A 77 -1.21 -14.22 14.14
C VAL A 77 -1.82 -13.95 15.52
N ASN A 78 -2.38 -12.76 15.75
CA ASN A 78 -3.00 -12.35 17.02
C ASN A 78 -4.41 -12.95 17.18
N VAL A 79 -4.50 -14.28 17.16
CA VAL A 79 -5.75 -15.04 17.25
C VAL A 79 -6.01 -15.56 18.66
N SER A 80 -7.25 -15.93 18.97
CA SER A 80 -7.62 -16.57 20.23
C SER A 80 -6.96 -17.96 20.39
N GLY A 81 -7.10 -18.57 21.58
CA GLY A 81 -6.66 -19.96 21.80
C GLY A 81 -7.34 -21.01 20.92
N SER A 82 -8.47 -20.67 20.28
CA SER A 82 -9.16 -21.50 19.27
C SER A 82 -8.84 -21.09 17.83
N GLY A 83 -7.90 -20.17 17.63
CA GLY A 83 -7.49 -19.66 16.31
C GLY A 83 -8.49 -18.69 15.68
N GLN A 84 -9.30 -17.99 16.47
CA GLN A 84 -10.31 -17.04 15.97
C GLN A 84 -9.80 -15.60 16.03
N ASN A 85 -10.25 -14.73 15.11
CA ASN A 85 -10.02 -13.29 15.21
C ASN A 85 -10.61 -12.74 16.52
N ILE A 86 -9.91 -11.80 17.17
CA ILE A 86 -10.35 -11.18 18.43
C ILE A 86 -10.95 -9.81 18.12
N ILE A 87 -12.28 -9.71 18.10
CA ILE A 87 -12.97 -8.49 17.67
C ILE A 87 -12.66 -7.32 18.60
N GLY A 88 -12.28 -6.20 17.98
CA GLY A 88 -11.97 -4.93 18.62
C GLY A 88 -10.61 -4.85 19.29
N ASP A 89 -9.73 -5.86 19.12
CA ASP A 89 -8.32 -5.73 19.49
C ASP A 89 -7.55 -4.86 18.47
N ALA A 90 -6.27 -4.61 18.76
CA ALA A 90 -5.37 -3.93 17.84
C ALA A 90 -3.92 -4.32 18.13
N ALA A 91 -3.16 -4.53 17.07
CA ALA A 91 -1.81 -5.05 17.09
C ALA A 91 -1.00 -4.52 15.90
N ASN A 92 0.18 -3.94 16.13
CA ASN A 92 0.99 -3.37 15.04
C ASN A 92 2.50 -3.33 15.28
N GLU A 93 3.26 -2.83 14.30
CA GLU A 93 4.73 -2.82 14.29
C GLU A 93 5.34 -4.22 14.53
N PRO A 94 4.96 -5.24 13.73
CA PRO A 94 5.40 -6.59 13.99
C PRO A 94 6.85 -6.82 13.54
N SER A 95 7.56 -7.67 14.28
CA SER A 95 8.84 -8.23 13.86
C SER A 95 8.90 -9.74 14.13
N LEU A 96 9.60 -10.49 13.27
CA LEU A 96 9.70 -11.95 13.37
C LEU A 96 11.11 -12.47 13.69
N ALA A 97 11.12 -13.64 14.29
CA ALA A 97 12.29 -14.50 14.50
C ALA A 97 11.98 -15.89 13.93
N VAL A 98 12.93 -16.45 13.19
CA VAL A 98 12.86 -17.80 12.60
C VAL A 98 13.99 -18.64 13.17
N ASP A 99 13.69 -19.84 13.67
CA ASP A 99 14.70 -20.77 14.17
C ASP A 99 15.56 -21.27 13.00
N PRO A 100 16.86 -20.94 12.93
CA PRO A 100 17.73 -21.35 11.82
C PRO A 100 17.97 -22.86 11.78
N THR A 101 17.68 -23.57 12.88
CA THR A 101 17.84 -25.03 12.99
C THR A 101 16.55 -25.79 12.68
N ASN A 102 15.40 -25.12 12.73
CA ASN A 102 14.10 -25.70 12.46
C ASN A 102 13.08 -24.61 12.07
N PRO A 103 12.96 -24.26 10.77
CA PRO A 103 12.09 -23.18 10.32
C PRO A 103 10.59 -23.37 10.61
N ASN A 104 10.17 -24.56 11.08
CA ASN A 104 8.80 -24.73 11.58
C ASN A 104 8.55 -23.96 12.88
N ARG A 105 9.61 -23.61 13.63
CA ARG A 105 9.54 -22.79 14.84
C ARG A 105 9.81 -21.33 14.50
N MET A 106 8.81 -20.48 14.73
CA MET A 106 8.94 -19.04 14.57
C MET A 106 8.18 -18.31 15.68
N ALA A 107 8.54 -17.05 15.89
CA ALA A 107 7.83 -16.14 16.77
C ALA A 107 7.70 -14.78 16.10
N ILE A 108 6.57 -14.11 16.34
CA ILE A 108 6.33 -12.73 15.93
C ILE A 108 5.98 -11.95 17.20
N GLY A 109 6.57 -10.77 17.38
CA GLY A 109 6.21 -9.83 18.43
C GLY A 109 5.73 -8.51 17.84
N TRP A 110 4.87 -7.81 18.58
CA TRP A 110 4.18 -6.60 18.13
C TRP A 110 3.76 -5.71 19.31
N ARG A 111 3.36 -4.47 19.02
CA ARG A 111 2.68 -3.58 19.98
C ARG A 111 1.25 -4.04 20.18
N GLN A 112 0.95 -4.59 21.35
CA GLN A 112 -0.38 -5.09 21.70
C GLN A 112 -1.19 -4.05 22.49
N PHE A 113 -2.35 -3.66 21.97
CA PHE A 113 -3.22 -2.65 22.61
C PHE A 113 -4.41 -3.23 23.38
N ASN A 114 -4.78 -4.49 23.13
CA ASN A 114 -5.98 -5.20 23.63
C ASN A 114 -7.33 -4.63 23.19
N THR A 115 -7.40 -3.33 22.90
CA THR A 115 -8.61 -2.67 22.43
C THR A 115 -8.29 -1.42 21.63
N ILE A 116 -9.07 -1.18 20.57
CA ILE A 116 -9.03 0.08 19.80
C ILE A 116 -9.36 1.32 20.64
N SER A 117 -9.90 1.16 21.85
CA SER A 117 -10.30 2.26 22.72
C SER A 117 -9.16 2.86 23.56
N SER A 118 -7.93 2.37 23.45
CA SER A 118 -6.78 2.85 24.23
C SER A 118 -5.47 2.83 23.43
N ASN A 119 -4.60 3.83 23.65
CA ASN A 119 -3.23 3.89 23.11
C ASN A 119 -2.20 3.14 23.95
N PHE A 120 -2.62 2.48 25.03
CA PHE A 120 -1.71 1.77 25.90
C PHE A 120 -1.26 0.48 25.21
N ARG A 121 0.03 0.43 24.83
CA ARG A 121 0.63 -0.77 24.24
C ARG A 121 1.55 -1.52 25.20
N GLN A 122 1.64 -2.80 24.93
CA GLN A 122 2.46 -3.78 25.64
C GLN A 122 3.15 -4.69 24.61
N ALA A 123 3.98 -5.63 25.09
CA ALA A 123 4.71 -6.56 24.24
C ALA A 123 3.86 -7.81 23.99
N GLY A 124 3.12 -7.81 22.88
CA GLY A 124 2.40 -8.99 22.40
C GLY A 124 3.33 -9.92 21.64
N TYR A 125 3.04 -11.22 21.69
CA TYR A 125 3.80 -12.20 20.91
C TYR A 125 2.96 -13.41 20.54
N GLY A 126 3.26 -14.01 19.40
CA GLY A 126 2.70 -15.25 18.92
C GLY A 126 3.82 -16.17 18.48
N TYR A 127 3.57 -17.48 18.50
CA TYR A 127 4.52 -18.47 18.02
C TYR A 127 3.83 -19.54 17.17
N THR A 128 4.63 -20.20 16.36
CA THR A 128 4.23 -21.34 15.53
C THR A 128 5.22 -22.49 15.70
N THR A 129 4.75 -23.71 15.44
CA THR A 129 5.56 -24.94 15.42
C THR A 129 5.35 -25.74 14.13
N ASP A 130 4.62 -25.19 13.16
CA ASP A 130 4.22 -25.85 11.91
C ASP A 130 4.56 -25.03 10.65
N GLY A 131 5.50 -24.10 10.77
CA GLY A 131 5.93 -23.26 9.66
C GLY A 131 4.98 -22.10 9.36
N GLY A 132 4.22 -21.65 10.37
CA GLY A 132 3.31 -20.51 10.24
C GLY A 132 1.98 -20.85 9.57
N GLN A 133 1.64 -22.14 9.46
CA GLN A 133 0.32 -22.58 9.03
C GLN A 133 -0.73 -22.25 10.09
N THR A 134 -0.35 -22.38 11.37
CA THR A 134 -1.14 -21.93 12.52
C THR A 134 -0.27 -21.15 13.50
N TRP A 135 -0.92 -20.25 14.24
CA TRP A 135 -0.30 -19.39 15.25
C TRP A 135 -1.01 -19.53 16.58
N THR A 136 -0.22 -19.51 17.66
CA THR A 136 -0.71 -19.46 19.04
C THR A 136 -0.30 -18.13 19.64
N PHE A 137 -1.27 -17.38 20.18
CA PHE A 137 -1.06 -16.15 20.95
C PHE A 137 -1.20 -16.44 22.46
N PRO A 138 -0.09 -16.58 23.22
CA PRO A 138 -0.17 -16.97 24.64
C PRO A 138 -0.50 -15.80 25.55
N GLY A 139 -0.26 -14.57 25.10
CA GLY A 139 -0.50 -13.35 25.86
C GLY A 139 0.63 -12.33 25.75
N ILE A 140 0.84 -11.60 26.84
CA ILE A 140 1.65 -10.37 26.85
C ILE A 140 2.87 -10.58 27.76
N ILE A 141 4.05 -10.12 27.33
CA ILE A 141 5.22 -10.04 28.21
C ILE A 141 4.98 -8.91 29.21
N GLU A 142 4.92 -9.26 30.50
CA GLU A 142 4.67 -8.34 31.62
C GLU A 142 3.42 -7.47 31.45
N ALA A 143 2.24 -8.10 31.49
CA ALA A 143 0.96 -7.41 31.37
C ALA A 143 0.83 -6.18 32.29
N GLY A 144 0.35 -5.07 31.74
CA GLY A 144 0.24 -3.76 32.38
C GLY A 144 1.52 -2.92 32.33
N VAL A 145 2.62 -3.42 31.76
CA VAL A 145 3.87 -2.68 31.59
C VAL A 145 3.95 -2.10 30.18
N PHE A 146 4.30 -0.81 30.10
CA PHE A 146 4.51 -0.14 28.82
C PHE A 146 5.68 -0.79 28.06
N ARG A 147 5.38 -1.21 26.84
CA ARG A 147 6.33 -1.84 25.91
C ARG A 147 6.00 -1.41 24.49
N SER A 148 7.02 -1.05 23.72
CA SER A 148 6.89 -0.67 22.32
C SER A 148 8.05 -1.21 21.48
N ASP A 149 7.98 -0.92 20.19
CA ASP A 149 9.01 -1.11 19.17
C ASP A 149 9.66 -2.50 19.23
N PRO A 150 8.88 -3.58 19.12
CA PRO A 150 9.42 -4.91 19.32
C PRO A 150 10.30 -5.32 18.14
N VAL A 151 11.52 -5.74 18.46
CA VAL A 151 12.44 -6.36 17.50
C VAL A 151 12.71 -7.78 17.97
N LEU A 152 12.60 -8.74 17.06
CA LEU A 152 12.83 -10.16 17.33
C LEU A 152 13.97 -10.68 16.46
N PHE A 153 14.75 -11.61 17.01
CA PHE A 153 15.82 -12.29 16.31
C PHE A 153 16.13 -13.63 16.98
N THR A 154 16.93 -14.46 16.32
CA THR A 154 17.41 -15.75 16.84
C THR A 154 18.92 -15.77 16.97
N ASP A 155 19.43 -16.63 17.84
CA ASP A 155 20.84 -17.04 17.82
C ASP A 155 21.03 -18.30 16.96
N ALA A 156 22.29 -18.66 16.71
CA ALA A 156 22.65 -19.83 15.92
C ALA A 156 22.21 -21.18 16.54
N ASN A 157 21.79 -21.19 17.82
CA ASN A 157 21.33 -22.38 18.53
C ASN A 157 19.80 -22.51 18.53
N GLY A 158 19.07 -21.59 17.88
CA GLY A 158 17.61 -21.59 17.87
C GLY A 158 16.97 -21.08 19.16
N ASN A 159 17.69 -20.27 19.95
CA ASN A 159 17.10 -19.46 21.01
C ASN A 159 16.56 -18.15 20.41
N PHE A 160 15.47 -17.68 20.97
CA PHE A 160 14.72 -16.52 20.50
C PHE A 160 14.92 -15.36 21.46
N TYR A 161 14.99 -14.16 20.89
CA TYR A 161 15.20 -12.94 21.64
C TYR A 161 14.18 -11.88 21.21
N TYR A 162 13.60 -11.21 22.20
CA TYR A 162 12.65 -10.12 22.02
C TYR A 162 13.25 -8.91 22.72
N ASN A 163 13.55 -7.84 22.00
CA ASN A 163 13.80 -6.56 22.66
C ASN A 163 12.66 -5.59 22.43
N SER A 164 12.36 -4.89 23.51
CA SER A 164 11.27 -3.96 23.58
C SER A 164 11.70 -2.70 24.27
N LEU A 165 11.32 -1.57 23.68
CA LEU A 165 11.37 -0.26 24.30
C LEU A 165 10.47 -0.24 25.54
N THR A 166 10.95 0.38 26.61
CA THR A 166 10.22 0.71 27.82
C THR A 166 10.60 2.12 28.26
N SER A 167 9.94 2.63 29.29
CA SER A 167 10.18 3.99 29.77
C SER A 167 10.16 4.04 31.30
N SER A 168 11.16 4.71 31.87
CA SER A 168 11.24 5.02 33.29
C SER A 168 11.53 6.50 33.46
N GLY A 169 10.60 7.25 34.07
CA GLY A 169 10.80 8.67 34.38
C GLY A 169 10.98 9.58 33.15
N GLY A 170 10.47 9.19 31.97
CA GLY A 170 10.55 9.98 30.74
C GLY A 170 11.80 9.75 29.89
N SER A 171 12.70 8.85 30.31
CA SER A 171 13.78 8.33 29.47
C SER A 171 13.39 6.97 28.89
N TYR A 172 13.70 6.76 27.62
CA TYR A 172 13.44 5.50 26.90
C TYR A 172 14.65 4.58 26.96
N SER A 173 14.42 3.33 27.35
CA SER A 173 15.42 2.27 27.32
C SER A 173 14.79 0.98 26.81
N CYS A 174 15.57 -0.06 26.63
CA CYS A 174 15.20 -1.31 25.99
C CYS A 174 15.58 -2.45 26.92
N GLN A 175 14.73 -3.47 26.93
CA GLN A 175 15.04 -4.74 27.59
C GLN A 175 14.97 -5.88 26.61
N VAL A 176 15.87 -6.85 26.79
CA VAL A 176 15.93 -8.08 25.99
C VAL A 176 15.41 -9.24 26.83
N PHE A 177 14.46 -9.99 26.28
CA PHE A 177 13.87 -11.21 26.85
C PHE A 177 14.33 -12.40 26.01
N LYS A 178 14.70 -13.50 26.68
CA LYS A 178 15.13 -14.74 26.01
C LYS A 178 14.03 -15.80 26.07
N SER A 179 13.87 -16.56 25.01
CA SER A 179 13.05 -17.76 24.94
C SER A 179 13.86 -18.95 24.40
N GLU A 180 13.79 -20.08 25.09
CA GLU A 180 14.48 -21.33 24.74
C GLU A 180 13.51 -22.38 24.17
N ASN A 181 12.24 -22.03 24.02
CA ASN A 181 11.17 -22.90 23.56
C ASN A 181 10.44 -22.36 22.32
N GLY A 182 11.16 -21.64 21.46
CA GLY A 182 10.63 -21.17 20.17
C GLY A 182 9.68 -19.98 20.28
N GLY A 183 9.82 -19.14 21.31
CA GLY A 183 8.95 -18.00 21.54
C GLY A 183 7.64 -18.34 22.25
N ALA A 184 7.42 -19.60 22.63
CA ALA A 184 6.20 -20.00 23.35
C ALA A 184 6.09 -19.39 24.76
N SER A 185 7.22 -19.07 25.39
CA SER A 185 7.30 -18.28 26.62
C SER A 185 8.62 -17.53 26.72
N TRP A 186 8.63 -16.43 27.46
CA TRP A 186 9.79 -15.55 27.62
C TRP A 186 10.26 -15.50 29.08
N GLY A 187 11.57 -15.57 29.27
CA GLY A 187 12.23 -15.39 30.57
C GLY A 187 12.21 -13.94 31.05
N PRO A 188 12.88 -13.63 32.17
CA PRO A 188 12.98 -12.25 32.67
C PRO A 188 13.73 -11.33 31.70
N GLY A 189 13.34 -10.07 31.65
CA GLY A 189 13.99 -9.05 30.83
C GLY A 189 15.33 -8.59 31.41
N THR A 190 16.31 -8.38 30.53
CA THR A 190 17.62 -7.83 30.86
C THR A 190 17.75 -6.41 30.30
N GLU A 191 18.16 -5.44 31.12
CA GLU A 191 18.33 -4.06 30.68
C GLU A 191 19.47 -3.93 29.66
N ALA A 192 19.12 -3.41 28.48
CA ALA A 192 20.00 -3.32 27.33
C ALA A 192 20.21 -1.87 26.88
N ARG A 193 20.10 -0.89 27.81
CA ARG A 193 20.17 0.55 27.47
C ARG A 193 19.19 0.83 26.32
N GLY A 194 19.45 1.76 25.41
CA GLY A 194 18.62 1.93 24.22
C GLY A 194 17.82 3.22 24.18
N GLY A 195 16.90 3.27 23.23
CA GLY A 195 16.06 4.42 22.91
C GLY A 195 15.12 4.11 21.76
N ASP A 196 14.36 5.12 21.35
CA ASP A 196 13.28 4.98 20.38
C ASP A 196 13.75 4.52 18.99
N LYS A 197 12.93 3.71 18.30
CA LYS A 197 13.23 3.10 17.00
C LYS A 197 14.48 2.23 17.02
N GLN A 198 14.66 1.42 18.06
CA GLN A 198 15.79 0.51 18.14
C GLN A 198 15.65 -0.65 17.16
N TRP A 199 16.77 -1.01 16.55
CA TRP A 199 16.95 -2.26 15.83
C TRP A 199 18.16 -3.01 16.38
N MET A 200 18.12 -4.33 16.27
CA MET A 200 19.18 -5.20 16.78
C MET A 200 19.35 -6.46 15.93
N ILE A 201 20.53 -7.06 16.05
CA ILE A 201 20.86 -8.32 15.39
C ILE A 201 21.85 -9.14 16.23
N ALA A 202 21.78 -10.46 16.11
CA ALA A 202 22.86 -11.36 16.53
C ALA A 202 23.84 -11.57 15.38
N ASP A 203 25.13 -11.58 15.68
CA ASP A 203 26.12 -12.15 14.77
C ASP A 203 26.00 -13.67 14.78
N MET A 204 25.33 -14.21 13.75
CA MET A 204 25.18 -15.65 13.54
C MET A 204 26.27 -16.23 12.63
N THR A 205 27.29 -15.45 12.28
CA THR A 205 28.34 -15.89 11.36
C THR A 205 29.39 -16.75 12.06
N GLU A 206 30.28 -17.35 11.28
CA GLU A 206 31.44 -18.07 11.79
C GLU A 206 32.63 -17.14 12.12
N SER A 207 32.39 -15.83 12.20
CA SER A 207 33.43 -14.85 12.50
C SER A 207 33.79 -14.82 13.98
N ILE A 208 34.81 -14.03 14.35
CA ILE A 208 35.15 -13.77 15.75
C ILE A 208 34.02 -13.06 16.52
N GLY A 209 33.07 -12.45 15.79
CA GLY A 209 31.92 -11.78 16.36
C GLY A 209 30.76 -12.70 16.69
N ARG A 210 30.84 -14.00 16.37
CA ARG A 210 29.78 -14.98 16.66
C ARG A 210 29.30 -14.84 18.11
N ASP A 211 27.98 -14.84 18.28
CA ASP A 211 27.29 -14.65 19.57
C ASP A 211 27.48 -13.25 20.20
N ASN A 212 27.91 -12.28 19.41
CA ASN A 212 27.75 -10.87 19.73
C ASN A 212 26.34 -10.41 19.38
N PHE A 213 25.89 -9.48 20.20
CA PHE A 213 24.69 -8.69 20.02
C PHE A 213 25.07 -7.27 19.59
N TYR A 214 24.35 -6.70 18.63
CA TYR A 214 24.46 -5.29 18.25
C TYR A 214 23.09 -4.62 18.28
N SER A 215 23.04 -3.36 18.71
CA SER A 215 21.81 -2.55 18.67
C SER A 215 22.13 -1.09 18.43
N PHE A 216 21.30 -0.42 17.63
CA PHE A 216 21.32 1.04 17.47
C PHE A 216 19.90 1.60 17.36
N TRP A 217 19.73 2.89 17.63
CA TRP A 217 18.43 3.56 17.71
C TRP A 217 18.53 5.06 17.42
N THR A 218 17.42 5.78 17.52
CA THR A 218 17.38 7.22 17.29
C THR A 218 17.96 8.01 18.47
N TYR A 219 18.96 8.86 18.21
CA TYR A 219 19.66 9.64 19.24
C TYR A 219 18.75 10.47 20.18
N ALA A 220 17.68 11.09 19.64
CA ALA A 220 16.89 12.12 20.33
C ALA A 220 16.09 11.61 21.55
N TYR A 221 15.89 10.30 21.68
CA TYR A 221 15.01 9.70 22.68
C TYR A 221 15.69 8.47 23.31
N SER A 222 16.81 8.72 23.99
CA SER A 222 17.74 7.69 24.45
C SER A 222 17.99 7.82 25.95
N SER A 223 17.99 6.68 26.66
CA SER A 223 18.50 6.57 28.03
C SER A 223 20.02 6.69 28.12
N CYS A 224 20.71 6.74 26.97
CA CYS A 224 22.14 6.52 26.88
C CYS A 224 22.90 7.61 26.11
N MET A 225 22.72 8.87 26.46
CA MET A 225 23.38 9.99 25.79
C MET A 225 24.89 10.11 26.11
N PRO A 226 25.73 10.58 25.16
CA PRO A 226 25.38 10.98 23.79
C PRO A 226 25.33 9.82 22.79
N GLY A 227 25.59 8.58 23.22
CA GLY A 227 25.59 7.43 22.33
C GLY A 227 24.21 6.92 21.92
N PHE A 228 24.18 6.11 20.88
CA PHE A 228 22.97 5.47 20.36
C PHE A 228 23.26 4.15 19.64
N PHE A 229 24.41 3.55 19.99
CA PHE A 229 24.82 2.21 19.60
C PHE A 229 25.40 1.49 20.81
N ILE A 230 25.12 0.18 20.91
CA ILE A 230 25.77 -0.73 21.84
C ILE A 230 26.09 -2.06 21.18
N ARG A 231 27.00 -2.78 21.84
CA ARG A 231 27.19 -4.20 21.64
C ARG A 231 27.37 -4.92 22.97
N GLY A 232 27.27 -6.24 22.97
CA GLY A 232 27.54 -7.09 24.13
C GLY A 232 27.42 -8.57 23.79
N PRO A 233 27.68 -9.47 24.73
CA PRO A 233 27.41 -10.89 24.54
C PRO A 233 25.90 -11.19 24.53
N MET A 234 25.50 -12.19 23.74
CA MET A 234 24.12 -12.70 23.69
C MET A 234 23.55 -13.23 25.02
N THR A 235 24.41 -13.42 26.02
CA THR A 235 24.00 -13.78 27.38
C THR A 235 23.34 -12.62 28.12
N GLY A 236 23.49 -11.38 27.65
CA GLY A 236 22.99 -10.19 28.32
C GLY A 236 23.71 -9.86 29.64
N LEU A 237 24.81 -10.56 29.96
CA LEU A 237 25.53 -10.37 31.23
C LEU A 237 26.07 -8.95 31.41
N TYR A 238 26.39 -8.27 30.33
CA TYR A 238 26.80 -6.87 30.29
C TYR A 238 26.58 -6.29 28.88
N TYR A 239 26.55 -4.97 28.79
CA TYR A 239 26.59 -4.24 27.52
C TYR A 239 27.63 -3.13 27.61
N ASP A 240 28.31 -2.87 26.49
CA ASP A 240 29.28 -1.79 26.39
C ASP A 240 28.65 -0.42 26.71
N ASN A 241 29.51 0.57 26.96
CA ASN A 241 29.06 1.96 27.01
C ASN A 241 28.52 2.38 25.64
N CYS A 242 27.50 3.22 25.62
CA CYS A 242 26.95 3.70 24.36
C CYS A 242 27.96 4.58 23.65
N ILE A 243 28.09 4.37 22.35
CA ILE A 243 28.93 5.15 21.46
C ILE A 243 28.06 5.84 20.41
N GLU A 244 28.58 6.92 19.86
CA GLU A 244 27.97 7.61 18.73
C GLU A 244 28.34 6.91 17.42
N ILE A 245 27.43 6.99 16.45
CA ILE A 245 27.70 6.68 15.05
C ILE A 245 27.91 8.00 14.31
N PRO A 246 29.06 8.23 13.64
CA PRO A 246 29.27 9.47 12.90
C PRO A 246 28.16 9.70 11.87
N GLY A 247 27.67 10.94 11.78
CA GLY A 247 26.57 11.32 10.89
C GLY A 247 25.17 11.16 11.48
N ASN A 248 25.02 10.54 12.66
CA ASN A 248 23.74 10.37 13.35
C ASN A 248 22.64 9.72 12.48
N PRO A 249 22.84 8.48 11.98
CA PRO A 249 21.80 7.75 11.27
C PRO A 249 20.62 7.42 12.21
N PHE A 250 19.39 7.51 11.71
CA PHE A 250 18.15 7.21 12.44
C PHE A 250 17.10 6.54 11.53
N TRP A 251 16.03 5.99 12.10
CA TRP A 251 14.93 5.32 11.36
C TRP A 251 15.42 4.26 10.36
N GLY A 252 16.23 3.33 10.83
CA GLY A 252 16.73 2.26 9.99
C GLY A 252 17.24 1.06 10.77
N THR A 253 17.98 0.20 10.07
CA THR A 253 18.32 -1.15 10.51
C THR A 253 19.82 -1.41 10.40
N LEU A 254 20.26 -2.57 10.87
CA LEU A 254 21.67 -2.99 10.89
C LEU A 254 21.78 -4.45 10.47
N ASP A 255 22.91 -4.79 9.87
CA ASP A 255 23.19 -6.16 9.43
C ASP A 255 24.71 -6.43 9.45
N VAL A 256 25.08 -7.71 9.46
CA VAL A 256 26.47 -8.17 9.49
C VAL A 256 26.84 -8.90 8.20
N ASP A 257 28.05 -8.65 7.69
CA ASP A 257 28.59 -9.48 6.61
C ASP A 257 29.05 -10.85 7.13
N ARG A 258 29.39 -11.76 6.21
CA ARG A 258 29.87 -13.11 6.54
C ARG A 258 31.14 -13.14 7.43
N ASN A 259 31.91 -12.05 7.45
CA ASN A 259 33.11 -11.90 8.25
C ASN A 259 32.84 -11.18 9.59
N GLY A 260 31.59 -10.90 9.95
CA GLY A 260 31.21 -10.16 11.15
C GLY A 260 31.45 -8.65 11.05
N VAL A 261 31.68 -8.11 9.85
CA VAL A 261 31.73 -6.65 9.67
C VAL A 261 30.32 -6.11 9.79
N LEU A 262 30.15 -5.15 10.70
CA LEU A 262 28.87 -4.56 11.01
C LEU A 262 28.58 -3.38 10.09
N TYR A 263 27.33 -3.30 9.61
CA TYR A 263 26.79 -2.18 8.87
C TYR A 263 25.51 -1.66 9.52
N THR A 264 25.34 -0.34 9.56
CA THR A 264 24.09 0.32 9.96
C THR A 264 23.61 1.22 8.84
N GLY A 265 22.32 1.18 8.51
CA GLY A 265 21.69 2.04 7.51
C GLY A 265 20.56 2.86 8.12
N GLY A 266 20.41 4.12 7.71
CA GLY A 266 19.36 5.00 8.23
C GLY A 266 19.23 6.28 7.44
N SER A 267 18.22 7.09 7.77
CA SER A 267 18.15 8.49 7.37
C SER A 267 19.27 9.30 8.04
N GLY A 268 19.80 10.31 7.34
CA GLY A 268 20.87 11.17 7.82
C GLY A 268 20.63 12.65 7.51
N SER A 269 21.68 13.48 7.66
CA SER A 269 21.60 14.91 7.37
C SER A 269 21.57 15.21 5.86
N GLY A 270 20.42 14.99 5.22
CA GLY A 270 20.12 15.39 3.83
C GLY A 270 19.78 14.24 2.87
N ASP A 271 20.28 13.03 3.15
CA ASP A 271 20.09 11.78 2.39
C ASP A 271 20.08 10.59 3.37
N PHE A 272 20.29 9.36 2.88
CA PHE A 272 20.53 8.20 3.72
C PHE A 272 22.00 8.06 4.08
N LEU A 273 22.30 7.33 5.14
CA LEU A 273 23.63 7.08 5.66
C LEU A 273 23.85 5.59 5.87
N VAL A 274 25.02 5.11 5.45
CA VAL A 274 25.51 3.78 5.81
C VAL A 274 26.84 3.92 6.55
N ALA A 275 26.89 3.40 7.77
CA ALA A 275 28.11 3.33 8.57
C ALA A 275 28.61 1.88 8.68
N LYS A 276 29.94 1.72 8.76
CA LYS A 276 30.62 0.42 8.76
C LYS A 276 31.58 0.32 9.94
N SER A 277 31.62 -0.84 10.60
CA SER A 277 32.62 -1.16 11.61
C SER A 277 33.17 -2.57 11.46
N THR A 278 34.48 -2.67 11.27
CA THR A 278 35.25 -3.93 11.25
C THR A 278 35.74 -4.35 12.64
N THR A 279 35.69 -3.46 13.62
CA THR A 279 36.12 -3.75 15.01
C THR A 279 34.95 -4.08 15.94
N ALA A 280 33.70 -3.76 15.56
CA ALA A 280 32.50 -4.08 16.36
C ALA A 280 32.40 -5.56 16.73
N ARG A 281 32.86 -6.47 15.86
CA ARG A 281 32.93 -7.93 16.11
C ARG A 281 33.89 -8.37 17.20
N ASP A 282 34.88 -7.57 17.57
CA ASP A 282 35.88 -7.96 18.55
C ASP A 282 35.56 -7.34 19.92
N MET A 283 34.95 -8.12 20.82
CA MET A 283 34.57 -7.66 22.16
C MET A 283 35.76 -7.19 23.01
N TYR A 284 37.01 -7.53 22.66
CA TYR A 284 38.20 -7.11 23.42
C TYR A 284 38.78 -5.77 22.97
N ASN A 285 38.32 -5.23 21.84
CA ASN A 285 38.82 -3.99 21.26
C ASN A 285 37.69 -2.94 21.12
N PRO A 286 37.95 -1.63 21.31
CA PRO A 286 36.92 -0.62 21.15
C PRO A 286 36.27 -0.64 19.76
N THR A 287 34.97 -0.35 19.71
CA THR A 287 34.25 -0.15 18.45
C THR A 287 34.70 1.15 17.78
N ILE A 288 35.08 1.05 16.51
CA ILE A 288 35.48 2.16 15.65
C ILE A 288 34.63 2.08 14.38
N TRP A 289 34.07 3.22 13.98
CA TRP A 289 33.37 3.35 12.70
C TRP A 289 34.39 3.70 11.61
N ASP A 290 34.66 2.75 10.72
CA ASP A 290 35.68 2.88 9.67
C ASP A 290 35.27 3.92 8.63
N THR A 291 33.99 3.90 8.26
CA THR A 291 33.41 4.79 7.26
C THR A 291 31.96 5.11 7.59
N THR A 292 31.55 6.33 7.24
CA THR A 292 30.15 6.75 7.14
C THR A 292 29.97 7.37 5.77
N VAL A 293 29.07 6.83 4.95
CA VAL A 293 28.87 7.21 3.55
C VAL A 293 27.42 7.63 3.33
N ASN A 294 27.22 8.78 2.67
CA ASN A 294 25.89 9.20 2.21
C ASN A 294 25.46 8.32 1.02
N VAL A 295 24.21 7.87 1.05
CA VAL A 295 23.59 7.05 0.01
C VAL A 295 22.38 7.79 -0.54
N ASP A 296 22.36 7.99 -1.85
CA ASP A 296 21.23 8.60 -2.54
C ASP A 296 20.19 7.54 -2.91
N LEU A 297 18.97 7.69 -2.39
CA LEU A 297 17.79 6.92 -2.80
C LEU A 297 16.79 7.78 -3.59
N ASP A 298 17.22 8.94 -4.11
CA ASP A 298 16.40 9.92 -4.80
C ASP A 298 15.20 10.40 -3.96
N GLY A 299 15.39 10.54 -2.66
CA GLY A 299 14.29 10.88 -1.77
C GLY A 299 14.64 10.98 -0.30
N TYR A 300 13.61 11.11 0.53
CA TYR A 300 13.68 11.07 1.99
C TYR A 300 12.49 10.32 2.58
N ILE A 301 12.68 9.76 3.78
CA ILE A 301 11.60 9.10 4.54
C ILE A 301 10.54 10.13 4.92
N VAL A 302 9.26 9.74 4.78
CA VAL A 302 8.13 10.60 5.13
C VAL A 302 7.53 10.18 6.46
N TYR A 303 7.26 11.17 7.32
CA TYR A 303 6.35 11.05 8.45
C TYR A 303 5.01 11.72 8.11
N GLY A 304 3.90 11.08 8.47
CA GLY A 304 2.56 11.64 8.29
C GLY A 304 2.05 11.63 6.84
N ALA A 305 2.43 10.61 6.07
CA ALA A 305 1.88 10.40 4.74
C ALA A 305 0.37 10.12 4.81
N ARG A 306 -0.38 10.43 3.75
CA ARG A 306 -1.85 10.21 3.73
C ARG A 306 -2.28 8.78 4.10
N PRO A 307 -1.64 7.70 3.59
CA PRO A 307 -1.99 6.35 4.03
C PRO A 307 -1.60 6.05 5.48
N ASN A 308 -0.64 6.77 6.08
CA ASN A 308 -0.19 6.60 7.47
C ASN A 308 0.03 7.94 8.21
N PRO A 309 -1.04 8.67 8.56
CA PRO A 309 -0.96 10.10 8.90
C PRO A 309 -0.29 10.43 10.24
N GLY A 310 -0.13 9.46 11.14
CA GLY A 310 0.52 9.62 12.44
C GLY A 310 1.81 8.82 12.61
N GLY A 311 2.35 8.22 11.54
CA GLY A 311 3.54 7.37 11.58
C GLY A 311 4.45 7.57 10.37
N LEU A 312 5.53 6.80 10.34
CA LEU A 312 6.44 6.75 9.21
C LEU A 312 5.78 6.07 8.02
N ALA A 313 6.10 6.47 6.79
CA ALA A 313 5.69 5.76 5.58
C ALA A 313 6.57 4.52 5.29
N GLY A 314 7.49 4.19 6.19
CA GLY A 314 8.48 3.12 6.10
C GLY A 314 9.77 3.51 6.81
N GLN A 315 10.73 2.59 6.83
CA GLN A 315 12.05 2.80 7.41
C GLN A 315 13.15 2.36 6.44
N ALA A 316 14.41 2.71 6.72
CA ALA A 316 15.54 2.29 5.91
C ALA A 316 15.96 0.83 6.22
N TRP A 317 15.92 -0.03 5.21
CA TRP A 317 16.38 -1.41 5.28
C TRP A 317 17.77 -1.54 4.72
N ILE A 318 18.71 -1.97 5.55
CA ILE A 318 20.02 -2.43 5.10
C ILE A 318 20.05 -3.96 5.14
N ALA A 319 20.61 -4.57 4.10
CA ALA A 319 20.88 -6.00 4.09
C ALA A 319 22.23 -6.26 3.43
N VAL A 320 22.93 -7.28 3.92
CA VAL A 320 24.23 -7.72 3.40
C VAL A 320 24.11 -9.14 2.88
N ASP A 321 24.64 -9.37 1.68
CA ASP A 321 24.75 -10.70 1.10
C ASP A 321 25.82 -11.51 1.86
N LYS A 322 25.35 -12.48 2.65
CA LYS A 322 26.19 -13.37 3.47
C LYS A 322 26.64 -14.64 2.72
N THR A 323 26.32 -14.78 1.43
CA THR A 323 26.62 -15.98 0.66
C THR A 323 28.11 -16.11 0.33
N THR A 324 28.46 -17.18 -0.36
CA THR A 324 29.79 -17.39 -0.96
C THR A 324 29.75 -17.17 -2.47
N GLY A 325 28.64 -16.63 -2.99
CA GLY A 325 28.38 -16.49 -4.41
C GLY A 325 29.02 -15.24 -5.03
N PRO A 326 28.68 -14.93 -6.29
CA PRO A 326 29.21 -13.77 -7.01
C PRO A 326 28.91 -12.42 -6.37
N THR A 327 27.85 -12.35 -5.54
CA THR A 327 27.36 -11.16 -4.85
C THR A 327 27.80 -11.09 -3.38
N SER A 328 28.64 -12.03 -2.93
CA SER A 328 29.12 -12.10 -1.55
C SER A 328 29.67 -10.76 -1.05
N GLY A 329 29.16 -10.28 0.08
CA GLY A 329 29.55 -9.01 0.70
C GLY A 329 28.96 -7.76 0.05
N TYR A 330 28.08 -7.89 -0.95
CA TYR A 330 27.31 -6.76 -1.44
C TYR A 330 26.38 -6.25 -0.35
N ILE A 331 26.17 -4.94 -0.32
CA ILE A 331 25.31 -4.27 0.66
C ILE A 331 24.20 -3.60 -0.12
N TYR A 332 22.98 -3.71 0.40
CA TYR A 332 21.77 -3.20 -0.21
C TYR A 332 21.09 -2.24 0.75
N LEU A 333 20.53 -1.17 0.20
CA LEU A 333 19.72 -0.20 0.94
C LEU A 333 18.40 -0.02 0.22
N LEU A 334 17.29 -0.14 0.95
CA LEU A 334 15.93 0.02 0.44
C LEU A 334 15.10 0.90 1.36
N CYS A 335 14.28 1.79 0.80
CA CYS A 335 13.31 2.56 1.56
C CYS A 335 12.15 3.05 0.67
N SER A 336 10.97 3.24 1.28
CA SER A 336 9.90 4.04 0.69
C SER A 336 10.20 5.53 0.90
N VAL A 337 10.27 6.32 -0.17
CA VAL A 337 10.73 7.72 -0.12
C VAL A 337 9.82 8.68 -0.88
N GLU A 338 9.70 9.91 -0.39
CA GLU A 338 9.21 11.03 -1.22
C GLU A 338 10.28 11.33 -2.27
N ARG A 339 9.93 11.25 -3.56
CA ARG A 339 10.90 11.41 -4.64
C ARG A 339 11.37 12.88 -4.75
N LYS A 340 12.68 13.09 -4.88
CA LYS A 340 13.28 14.41 -5.10
C LYS A 340 13.29 14.79 -6.59
N SER A 341 13.55 13.83 -7.47
CA SER A 341 13.66 14.07 -8.91
C SER A 341 12.32 14.32 -9.61
N ILE A 342 11.22 13.81 -9.04
CA ILE A 342 9.86 13.91 -9.58
C ILE A 342 8.87 14.16 -8.44
N SER A 343 7.74 14.81 -8.71
CA SER A 343 6.65 14.97 -7.75
C SER A 343 5.82 13.69 -7.68
N ASP A 344 6.41 12.63 -7.13
CA ASP A 344 5.76 11.34 -6.86
C ASP A 344 5.90 11.04 -5.36
N SER A 345 4.76 10.86 -4.70
CA SER A 345 4.70 10.71 -3.25
C SER A 345 4.77 9.23 -2.89
N LEU A 346 5.91 8.83 -2.33
CA LEU A 346 6.24 7.47 -1.87
C LEU A 346 6.46 6.46 -2.99
N ASP A 347 7.74 6.22 -3.29
CA ASP A 347 8.23 5.14 -4.14
C ASP A 347 9.18 4.22 -3.36
N VAL A 348 9.21 2.94 -3.70
CA VAL A 348 10.18 2.00 -3.13
C VAL A 348 11.47 2.08 -3.92
N MET A 349 12.48 2.68 -3.30
CA MET A 349 13.77 2.95 -3.91
C MET A 349 14.85 2.03 -3.35
N PHE A 350 15.74 1.59 -4.21
CA PHE A 350 16.82 0.66 -3.92
C PHE A 350 18.15 1.18 -4.43
N SER A 351 19.23 0.94 -3.68
CA SER A 351 20.60 1.11 -4.15
C SER A 351 21.49 0.00 -3.58
N ARG A 352 22.60 -0.27 -4.27
CA ARG A 352 23.55 -1.32 -3.86
C ARG A 352 25.00 -0.84 -3.89
N SER A 353 25.80 -1.40 -2.99
CA SER A 353 27.24 -1.26 -2.96
C SER A 353 27.91 -2.62 -3.22
N THR A 354 28.95 -2.60 -4.06
CA THR A 354 29.72 -3.79 -4.46
C THR A 354 31.17 -3.77 -3.98
N ASP A 355 31.55 -2.72 -3.24
CA ASP A 355 32.91 -2.45 -2.77
C ASP A 355 32.96 -2.26 -1.24
N GLY A 356 32.05 -2.92 -0.53
CA GLY A 356 32.03 -2.95 0.93
C GLY A 356 31.53 -1.65 1.57
N GLY A 357 30.66 -0.91 0.88
CA GLY A 357 29.94 0.26 1.39
C GLY A 357 30.56 1.59 0.99
N ILE A 358 31.57 1.61 0.12
CA ILE A 358 32.34 2.81 -0.23
C ILE A 358 31.63 3.60 -1.34
N THR A 359 31.17 2.92 -2.39
CA THR A 359 30.39 3.51 -3.47
C THR A 359 29.05 2.80 -3.64
N TRP A 360 28.07 3.54 -4.15
CA TRP A 360 26.69 3.10 -4.30
C TRP A 360 26.21 3.34 -5.73
N SER A 361 25.36 2.44 -6.23
CA SER A 361 24.74 2.60 -7.55
C SER A 361 23.81 3.80 -7.58
N THR A 362 23.51 4.29 -8.79
CA THR A 362 22.35 5.14 -9.01
C THR A 362 21.10 4.43 -8.45
N PRO A 363 20.21 5.14 -7.72
CA PRO A 363 19.03 4.52 -7.17
C PRO A 363 18.08 4.05 -8.28
N ILE A 364 17.43 2.92 -8.02
CA ILE A 364 16.42 2.33 -8.90
C ILE A 364 15.08 2.29 -8.16
N ARG A 365 14.00 2.55 -8.89
CA ARG A 365 12.62 2.37 -8.43
C ARG A 365 12.24 0.90 -8.62
N LEU A 366 11.75 0.24 -7.58
CA LEU A 366 11.34 -1.17 -7.66
C LEU A 366 9.89 -1.36 -8.08
N ASN A 367 9.01 -0.45 -7.66
CA ASN A 367 7.63 -0.47 -8.07
C ASN A 367 7.48 0.00 -9.52
N ASP A 368 6.71 -0.74 -10.32
CA ASP A 368 6.43 -0.44 -11.75
C ASP A 368 5.11 0.33 -11.96
N ASP A 369 4.62 1.02 -10.93
CA ASP A 369 3.52 1.97 -11.08
C ASP A 369 3.89 3.08 -12.08
N THR A 370 2.94 3.43 -12.93
CA THR A 370 3.12 4.43 -13.99
C THR A 370 2.49 5.77 -13.63
N SER A 371 1.72 5.81 -12.53
CA SER A 371 1.22 7.05 -11.96
C SER A 371 2.24 7.68 -11.01
N ASN A 372 2.12 8.98 -10.80
CA ASN A 372 2.85 9.71 -9.76
C ASN A 372 1.93 10.14 -8.60
N SER A 373 0.79 9.45 -8.45
CA SER A 373 -0.28 9.81 -7.50
C SER A 373 -0.63 8.69 -6.52
N ASN A 374 -0.06 7.51 -6.71
CA ASN A 374 -0.29 6.37 -5.84
C ASN A 374 0.87 6.30 -4.84
N TRP A 375 0.62 5.71 -3.68
CA TRP A 375 1.63 5.59 -2.63
C TRP A 375 2.18 4.17 -2.59
N GLN A 376 3.51 4.04 -2.62
CA GLN A 376 4.24 2.79 -2.37
C GLN A 376 5.04 2.88 -1.07
N TRP A 377 4.49 2.31 -0.02
CA TRP A 377 4.87 2.56 1.37
C TRP A 377 5.16 1.27 2.12
N PHE A 378 5.85 1.36 3.26
CA PHE A 378 6.34 0.22 4.04
C PHE A 378 7.24 -0.75 3.25
N GLY A 379 8.04 -0.20 2.32
CA GLY A 379 9.10 -0.94 1.64
C GLY A 379 9.96 -1.72 2.65
N THR A 380 10.08 -3.03 2.45
CA THR A 380 10.78 -3.98 3.34
C THR A 380 11.58 -4.98 2.53
N MET A 381 12.80 -5.30 2.97
CA MET A 381 13.75 -6.13 2.20
C MET A 381 14.44 -7.17 3.09
N SER A 382 14.82 -8.31 2.51
CA SER A 382 15.68 -9.31 3.11
C SER A 382 16.52 -10.02 2.05
N VAL A 383 17.62 -10.66 2.44
CA VAL A 383 18.51 -11.41 1.55
C VAL A 383 18.62 -12.85 2.03
N GLY A 384 18.24 -13.79 1.17
CA GLY A 384 18.31 -15.21 1.44
C GLY A 384 19.72 -15.79 1.30
N PRO A 385 19.95 -17.03 1.77
CA PRO A 385 21.24 -17.71 1.70
C PRO A 385 21.68 -18.09 0.28
N THR A 386 20.83 -17.87 -0.73
CA THR A 386 21.14 -18.03 -2.16
C THR A 386 21.63 -16.74 -2.82
N GLY A 387 21.58 -15.60 -2.11
CA GLY A 387 21.84 -14.27 -2.67
C GLY A 387 20.59 -13.63 -3.29
N ARG A 388 19.44 -14.32 -3.21
CA ARG A 388 18.14 -13.77 -3.61
C ARG A 388 17.78 -12.62 -2.67
N ILE A 389 17.43 -11.48 -3.26
CA ILE A 389 16.88 -10.32 -2.57
C ILE A 389 15.37 -10.40 -2.72
N ASP A 390 14.65 -10.40 -1.60
CA ASP A 390 13.19 -10.34 -1.56
C ASP A 390 12.79 -8.92 -1.11
N ALA A 391 11.79 -8.32 -1.75
CA ALA A 391 11.28 -6.99 -1.40
C ALA A 391 9.75 -6.95 -1.44
N VAL A 392 9.13 -6.29 -0.45
CA VAL A 392 7.68 -6.07 -0.37
C VAL A 392 7.34 -4.63 -0.04
N TRP A 393 6.13 -4.21 -0.39
CA TRP A 393 5.56 -2.91 0.00
C TRP A 393 4.03 -2.95 -0.06
N LEU A 394 3.40 -1.95 0.54
CA LEU A 394 1.99 -1.65 0.36
C LEU A 394 1.81 -0.65 -0.77
N ASP A 395 0.78 -0.86 -1.59
CA ASP A 395 0.59 -0.11 -2.83
C ASP A 395 -0.88 0.28 -3.03
N THR A 396 -1.13 1.54 -3.39
CA THR A 396 -2.48 2.04 -3.66
C THR A 396 -2.87 2.03 -5.14
N ARG A 397 -2.01 1.53 -6.05
CA ARG A 397 -2.24 1.56 -7.50
C ARG A 397 -3.55 0.89 -7.94
N ASP A 398 -4.03 -0.09 -7.19
CA ASP A 398 -5.28 -0.80 -7.50
C ASP A 398 -6.53 0.06 -7.23
N ASN A 399 -6.39 1.10 -6.40
CA ASN A 399 -7.48 2.00 -6.01
C ASN A 399 -7.01 3.47 -6.03
N PRO A 400 -6.67 4.03 -7.21
CA PRO A 400 -6.08 5.36 -7.31
C PRO A 400 -6.92 6.45 -6.64
N GLY A 401 -6.26 7.38 -5.95
CA GLY A 401 -6.90 8.48 -5.22
C GLY A 401 -7.47 8.12 -3.84
N THR A 402 -7.48 6.84 -3.48
CA THR A 402 -7.88 6.32 -2.17
C THR A 402 -6.66 5.91 -1.33
N VAL A 403 -6.86 5.53 -0.07
CA VAL A 403 -5.82 4.95 0.79
C VAL A 403 -5.81 3.42 0.78
N LEU A 404 -6.72 2.79 0.02
CA LEU A 404 -6.82 1.34 -0.03
C LEU A 404 -5.53 0.75 -0.57
N SER A 405 -4.89 -0.09 0.24
CA SER A 405 -3.56 -0.61 -0.05
C SER A 405 -3.61 -2.13 -0.23
N SER A 406 -2.79 -2.65 -1.14
CA SER A 406 -2.55 -4.09 -1.30
C SER A 406 -1.07 -4.38 -1.08
N LEU A 407 -0.72 -5.57 -0.59
CA LEU A 407 0.67 -6.01 -0.49
C LEU A 407 1.21 -6.40 -1.87
N TYR A 408 2.41 -5.94 -2.21
CA TYR A 408 3.14 -6.26 -3.43
C TYR A 408 4.52 -6.82 -3.12
N TYR A 409 5.09 -7.56 -4.09
CA TYR A 409 6.37 -8.23 -4.00
C TYR A 409 7.16 -8.17 -5.30
N THR A 410 8.48 -8.10 -5.20
CA THR A 410 9.44 -8.42 -6.26
C THR A 410 10.69 -9.07 -5.67
N CYS A 411 11.46 -9.78 -6.49
CA CYS A 411 12.77 -10.31 -6.08
C CYS A 411 13.85 -10.12 -7.14
N SER A 412 15.11 -10.24 -6.70
CA SER A 412 16.28 -10.22 -7.57
C SER A 412 17.22 -11.38 -7.24
N THR A 413 17.82 -11.98 -8.27
CA THR A 413 18.78 -13.10 -8.14
C THR A 413 20.16 -12.75 -8.70
N ASP A 414 20.37 -11.52 -9.16
CA ASP A 414 21.62 -11.02 -9.75
C ASP A 414 22.21 -9.84 -8.95
N GLY A 415 21.88 -9.81 -7.66
CA GLY A 415 22.32 -8.80 -6.70
C GLY A 415 21.67 -7.43 -6.93
N GLY A 416 20.44 -7.38 -7.43
CA GLY A 416 19.70 -6.14 -7.64
C GLY A 416 19.97 -5.43 -8.96
N LEU A 417 20.51 -6.13 -9.97
CA LEU A 417 20.61 -5.58 -11.34
C LEU A 417 19.26 -5.62 -12.05
N THR A 418 18.57 -6.75 -11.95
CA THR A 418 17.25 -6.97 -12.50
C THR A 418 16.30 -7.51 -11.44
N TRP A 419 15.02 -7.26 -11.64
CA TRP A 419 13.95 -7.58 -10.70
C TRP A 419 12.83 -8.32 -11.41
N SER A 420 12.20 -9.25 -10.69
CA SER A 420 11.00 -9.92 -11.19
C SER A 420 9.87 -8.90 -11.41
N PRO A 421 8.90 -9.20 -12.28
CA PRO A 421 7.67 -8.41 -12.36
C PRO A 421 7.05 -8.20 -10.97
N ASN A 422 6.48 -7.02 -10.72
CA ASN A 422 5.75 -6.76 -9.48
C ASN A 422 4.56 -7.71 -9.37
N GLN A 423 4.39 -8.33 -8.21
CA GLN A 423 3.30 -9.26 -7.95
C GLN A 423 2.45 -8.77 -6.80
N ARG A 424 1.13 -8.74 -7.01
CA ARG A 424 0.16 -8.40 -5.98
C ARG A 424 -0.15 -9.63 -5.12
N LEU A 425 0.12 -9.55 -3.83
CA LEU A 425 0.05 -10.67 -2.89
C LEU A 425 -1.21 -10.69 -2.01
N SER A 426 -1.90 -9.57 -1.78
CA SER A 426 -3.07 -9.54 -0.88
C SER A 426 -4.29 -8.87 -1.51
N GLU A 427 -5.48 -9.05 -0.95
CA GLU A 427 -6.60 -8.12 -1.23
C GLU A 427 -6.31 -6.70 -0.75
N SER A 428 -7.10 -5.74 -1.24
CA SER A 428 -6.96 -4.36 -0.82
C SER A 428 -7.66 -4.19 0.52
N PHE A 429 -7.03 -3.47 1.44
CA PHE A 429 -7.61 -3.13 2.74
C PHE A 429 -7.50 -1.64 3.00
N ASN A 430 -8.33 -1.12 3.89
CA ASN A 430 -8.27 0.28 4.30
C ASN A 430 -7.36 0.42 5.53
N PRO A 431 -6.16 1.02 5.40
CA PRO A 431 -5.21 1.13 6.50
C PRO A 431 -5.70 2.04 7.63
N HIS A 432 -6.83 2.74 7.48
CA HIS A 432 -7.41 3.66 8.50
C HIS A 432 -8.49 3.01 9.37
N LEU A 433 -8.66 1.69 9.29
CA LEU A 433 -9.58 0.94 10.14
C LEU A 433 -8.85 0.36 11.34
N GLY A 434 -9.56 0.19 12.45
CA GLY A 434 -9.06 -0.62 13.56
C GLY A 434 -7.88 -0.05 14.34
N TRP A 435 -7.48 1.20 14.09
CA TRP A 435 -6.45 1.83 14.92
C TRP A 435 -6.91 1.89 16.39
N PRO A 436 -5.98 1.82 17.35
CA PRO A 436 -6.22 2.35 18.67
C PRO A 436 -6.51 3.85 18.59
N GLN A 437 -6.58 4.59 19.71
CA GLN A 437 -6.78 6.06 19.70
C GLN A 437 -5.58 6.85 19.11
N GLN A 438 -4.94 6.32 18.07
CA GLN A 438 -3.86 6.85 17.27
C GLN A 438 -4.33 6.99 15.81
N ASN A 439 -3.53 7.66 14.98
CA ASN A 439 -3.84 7.86 13.57
C ASN A 439 -2.79 7.17 12.66
N LYS A 440 -2.38 5.93 12.98
CA LYS A 440 -1.32 5.23 12.25
C LYS A 440 -1.45 3.71 12.33
N MET A 441 -0.91 3.02 11.33
CA MET A 441 -0.83 1.55 11.23
C MET A 441 0.47 0.95 11.81
N GLY A 442 1.24 1.77 12.53
CA GLY A 442 2.64 1.47 12.88
C GLY A 442 3.62 2.13 11.93
N ASP A 443 4.87 1.66 11.92
CA ASP A 443 5.98 2.31 11.20
C ASP A 443 6.83 1.37 10.33
N TYR A 444 6.73 0.04 10.55
CA TYR A 444 7.52 -0.96 9.82
C TYR A 444 6.86 -2.34 9.81
N PHE A 445 7.33 -3.16 8.87
CA PHE A 445 7.15 -4.62 8.83
C PHE A 445 8.49 -5.31 9.10
N HIS A 446 8.59 -6.63 9.02
CA HIS A 446 9.87 -7.33 9.08
C HIS A 446 9.84 -8.58 8.19
N MET A 447 10.96 -8.86 7.52
CA MET A 447 11.08 -9.99 6.61
C MET A 447 12.41 -10.73 6.81
N ILE A 448 12.37 -12.06 6.77
CA ILE A 448 13.53 -12.95 6.78
C ILE A 448 13.44 -13.90 5.59
N SER A 449 14.47 -13.96 4.76
CA SER A 449 14.52 -14.86 3.60
C SER A 449 15.33 -16.13 3.87
N ASP A 450 14.84 -17.26 3.38
CA ASP A 450 15.57 -18.53 3.32
C ASP A 450 15.77 -19.00 1.87
N SER A 451 16.28 -20.21 1.67
CA SER A 451 16.46 -20.75 0.32
C SER A 451 15.13 -20.96 -0.42
N GLY A 452 14.04 -21.26 0.30
CA GLY A 452 12.74 -21.57 -0.27
C GLY A 452 11.84 -20.36 -0.54
N GLY A 453 12.12 -19.20 0.07
CA GLY A 453 11.25 -18.03 0.00
C GLY A 453 11.54 -16.98 1.07
N ALA A 454 10.51 -16.21 1.43
CA ALA A 454 10.56 -15.18 2.45
C ALA A 454 9.43 -15.33 3.47
N TYR A 455 9.78 -15.18 4.73
CA TYR A 455 8.88 -15.06 5.87
C TYR A 455 8.63 -13.58 6.13
N LEU A 456 7.38 -13.14 6.07
CA LEU A 456 6.99 -11.74 6.29
C LEU A 456 6.07 -11.65 7.52
N ALA A 457 6.40 -10.75 8.44
CA ALA A 457 5.48 -10.29 9.48
C ALA A 457 5.06 -8.85 9.18
N TRP A 458 3.75 -8.61 9.14
CA TRP A 458 3.18 -7.34 8.70
C TRP A 458 1.81 -7.10 9.33
N ALA A 459 1.32 -5.87 9.25
CA ALA A 459 0.01 -5.47 9.78
C ALA A 459 -0.95 -5.07 8.66
N ALA A 460 -2.22 -5.41 8.82
CA ALA A 460 -3.29 -5.06 7.88
C ALA A 460 -4.65 -5.04 8.59
N THR A 461 -5.71 -4.69 7.86
CA THR A 461 -7.05 -4.50 8.44
C THR A 461 -8.16 -5.36 7.82
N PHE A 462 -7.82 -6.58 7.39
CA PHE A 462 -8.76 -7.44 6.65
C PHE A 462 -10.04 -7.78 7.43
N ASN A 463 -9.99 -7.84 8.76
CA ASN A 463 -11.16 -8.10 9.61
C ASN A 463 -11.90 -6.83 10.08
N GLY A 464 -11.37 -5.65 9.78
CA GLY A 464 -11.87 -4.36 10.28
C GLY A 464 -11.13 -3.83 11.52
N GLU A 465 -10.31 -4.67 12.17
CA GLU A 465 -9.34 -4.32 13.19
C GLU A 465 -7.90 -4.24 12.62
N GLU A 466 -6.98 -3.59 13.33
CA GLU A 466 -5.55 -3.61 12.98
C GLU A 466 -4.91 -4.89 13.55
N ASP A 467 -4.64 -5.86 12.67
CA ASP A 467 -4.19 -7.21 13.01
C ASP A 467 -2.76 -7.47 12.52
N VAL A 468 -2.09 -8.44 13.13
CA VAL A 468 -0.78 -8.95 12.71
C VAL A 468 -0.95 -10.21 11.85
N TYR A 469 -0.24 -10.23 10.74
CA TYR A 469 -0.24 -11.28 9.75
C TYR A 469 1.16 -11.84 9.53
N PHE A 470 1.21 -13.15 9.34
CA PHE A 470 2.35 -13.85 8.80
C PHE A 470 2.06 -14.20 7.34
N SER A 471 3.04 -13.99 6.46
CA SER A 471 2.99 -14.52 5.11
C SER A 471 4.23 -15.36 4.81
N TRP A 472 4.02 -16.53 4.23
CA TRP A 472 5.07 -17.30 3.56
C TRP A 472 5.03 -17.01 2.06
N ILE A 473 6.10 -16.41 1.53
CA ILE A 473 6.26 -16.04 0.12
C ILE A 473 7.26 -17.02 -0.51
N PRO A 474 6.84 -18.02 -1.30
CA PRO A 474 7.78 -18.97 -1.91
C PRO A 474 8.66 -18.26 -2.94
N GLU A 475 9.83 -18.83 -3.25
CA GLU A 475 10.82 -18.29 -4.21
C GLU A 475 10.24 -17.97 -5.60
N ASN A 476 9.23 -18.73 -6.01
CA ASN A 476 8.43 -18.45 -7.20
C ASN A 476 6.99 -18.24 -6.75
N PRO A 477 6.63 -17.09 -6.16
CA PRO A 477 5.23 -16.80 -5.90
C PRO A 477 4.58 -16.74 -7.29
N ILE A 478 3.71 -17.71 -7.57
CA ILE A 478 3.09 -17.84 -8.89
C ILE A 478 2.38 -16.53 -9.23
N ILE A 479 2.74 -16.00 -10.41
CA ILE A 479 1.99 -14.99 -11.16
C ILE A 479 0.53 -15.46 -11.20
N PRO A 480 -0.47 -14.63 -10.85
CA PRO A 480 -1.85 -15.05 -11.02
C PRO A 480 -2.03 -15.60 -12.44
N ASN A 481 -2.67 -16.76 -12.60
CA ASN A 481 -2.88 -17.32 -13.92
C ASN A 481 -3.54 -16.24 -14.79
N SER A 482 -2.94 -15.98 -15.93
CA SER A 482 -3.45 -14.97 -16.85
C SER A 482 -4.30 -15.66 -17.89
N ILE A 483 -5.58 -15.34 -17.91
CA ILE A 483 -6.49 -15.74 -18.98
C ILE A 483 -6.59 -14.56 -19.95
N SER A 484 -6.13 -14.79 -21.18
CA SER A 484 -6.28 -13.81 -22.26
C SER A 484 -7.72 -13.81 -22.77
N VAL A 485 -8.33 -12.63 -22.77
CA VAL A 485 -9.69 -12.39 -23.24
C VAL A 485 -9.64 -11.42 -24.39
N ASP A 486 -9.92 -11.92 -25.59
CA ASP A 486 -10.07 -11.05 -26.76
C ASP A 486 -11.37 -10.26 -26.65
N VAL A 487 -11.30 -8.96 -26.89
CA VAL A 487 -12.46 -8.08 -27.01
C VAL A 487 -12.38 -7.32 -28.33
N ASN A 488 -13.53 -7.17 -28.98
CA ASN A 488 -13.65 -6.46 -30.23
C ASN A 488 -13.96 -4.97 -29.98
N GLU A 489 -13.73 -4.13 -30.97
CA GLU A 489 -14.26 -2.78 -30.99
C GLU A 489 -15.79 -2.82 -30.80
N LYS A 490 -16.34 -1.87 -30.02
CA LYS A 490 -17.74 -1.77 -29.62
C LYS A 490 -18.11 -2.77 -28.51
N TRP A 491 -19.37 -3.21 -28.48
CA TRP A 491 -19.96 -3.96 -27.38
C TRP A 491 -19.46 -5.40 -27.33
N ASN A 492 -19.12 -5.85 -26.13
CA ASN A 492 -18.70 -7.22 -25.84
C ASN A 492 -19.44 -7.72 -24.60
N MET A 493 -19.79 -9.01 -24.60
CA MET A 493 -20.17 -9.72 -23.39
C MET A 493 -18.93 -10.37 -22.78
N VAL A 494 -18.56 -9.94 -21.58
CA VAL A 494 -17.37 -10.42 -20.89
C VAL A 494 -17.71 -10.93 -19.51
N SER A 495 -16.84 -11.78 -18.96
CA SER A 495 -16.93 -12.28 -17.60
C SER A 495 -15.54 -12.37 -16.96
N VAL A 496 -15.50 -12.63 -15.66
CA VAL A 496 -14.25 -12.80 -14.91
C VAL A 496 -14.01 -14.31 -14.73
N PRO A 497 -13.06 -14.92 -15.47
CA PRO A 497 -12.90 -16.38 -15.48
C PRO A 497 -11.98 -16.92 -14.38
N VAL A 498 -11.41 -16.04 -13.55
CA VAL A 498 -10.47 -16.33 -12.47
C VAL A 498 -10.96 -15.70 -11.17
N THR A 499 -10.61 -16.24 -10.01
CA THR A 499 -10.86 -15.52 -8.76
C THR A 499 -9.81 -14.44 -8.61
N ARG A 500 -10.25 -13.23 -8.26
CA ARG A 500 -9.37 -12.10 -8.02
C ARG A 500 -9.55 -11.56 -6.62
N PHE A 501 -8.57 -10.81 -6.20
CA PHE A 501 -8.61 -10.05 -4.97
C PHE A 501 -9.38 -8.72 -5.08
N SER A 502 -9.54 -8.20 -6.31
CA SER A 502 -10.36 -7.03 -6.60
C SER A 502 -11.15 -7.29 -7.87
N TYR A 503 -12.46 -7.04 -7.79
CA TYR A 503 -13.37 -7.13 -8.92
C TYR A 503 -13.78 -5.77 -9.48
N LEU A 504 -13.10 -4.68 -9.08
CA LEU A 504 -13.36 -3.37 -9.65
C LEU A 504 -13.12 -3.40 -11.17
N LYS A 505 -14.11 -2.98 -11.95
CA LYS A 505 -14.05 -2.97 -13.41
C LYS A 505 -12.80 -2.28 -13.96
N PRO A 506 -12.34 -1.11 -13.46
CA PRO A 506 -11.12 -0.48 -13.94
C PRO A 506 -9.87 -1.37 -13.80
N GLY A 507 -9.82 -2.22 -12.78
CA GLY A 507 -8.70 -3.14 -12.54
C GLY A 507 -8.79 -4.48 -13.30
N ILE A 508 -9.88 -4.75 -14.02
CA ILE A 508 -10.05 -5.96 -14.85
C ILE A 508 -10.10 -5.60 -16.34
N PHE A 509 -10.89 -4.58 -16.68
CA PHE A 509 -11.08 -4.05 -18.03
C PHE A 509 -10.73 -2.56 -18.04
N PRO A 510 -9.43 -2.20 -17.91
CA PRO A 510 -8.99 -0.80 -17.80
C PRO A 510 -9.27 0.02 -19.06
N THR A 511 -9.31 -0.63 -20.23
CA THR A 511 -9.48 0.01 -21.54
C THR A 511 -10.94 0.09 -22.00
N SER A 512 -11.91 -0.32 -21.16
CA SER A 512 -13.32 -0.17 -21.49
C SER A 512 -13.71 1.32 -21.51
N THR A 513 -14.51 1.71 -22.50
CA THR A 513 -14.99 3.10 -22.67
C THR A 513 -16.32 3.34 -21.97
N THR A 514 -16.90 2.31 -21.34
CA THR A 514 -18.14 2.38 -20.57
C THR A 514 -17.95 1.73 -19.20
N ASP A 515 -18.92 1.98 -18.33
CA ASP A 515 -19.16 1.14 -17.17
C ASP A 515 -19.57 -0.28 -17.59
N ALA A 516 -19.55 -1.22 -16.64
CA ALA A 516 -20.08 -2.56 -16.85
C ALA A 516 -21.59 -2.56 -16.61
N TYR A 517 -22.34 -3.24 -17.48
CA TYR A 517 -23.78 -3.39 -17.32
C TYR A 517 -24.14 -4.86 -17.17
N LYS A 518 -24.75 -5.21 -16.04
CA LYS A 518 -25.44 -6.49 -15.85
C LYS A 518 -26.91 -6.35 -16.29
N TYR A 519 -27.57 -7.48 -16.50
CA TYR A 519 -29.01 -7.51 -16.73
C TYR A 519 -29.72 -8.20 -15.57
N GLU A 520 -30.70 -7.53 -14.99
CA GLU A 520 -31.48 -8.00 -13.85
C GLU A 520 -32.87 -7.37 -13.92
N ASP A 521 -33.91 -8.15 -13.61
CA ASP A 521 -35.31 -7.70 -13.60
C ASP A 521 -35.79 -6.99 -14.89
N GLY A 522 -35.25 -7.39 -16.04
CA GLY A 522 -35.64 -6.84 -17.34
C GLY A 522 -34.87 -5.59 -17.77
N GLU A 523 -33.98 -5.06 -16.93
CA GLU A 523 -33.26 -3.81 -17.16
C GLU A 523 -31.73 -3.99 -17.08
N TYR A 524 -31.01 -3.04 -17.71
CA TYR A 524 -29.55 -2.96 -17.58
C TYR A 524 -29.17 -2.11 -16.39
N ILE A 525 -28.44 -2.70 -15.45
CA ILE A 525 -27.97 -2.06 -14.23
C ILE A 525 -26.46 -1.84 -14.36
N LYS A 526 -26.03 -0.60 -14.14
CA LYS A 526 -24.60 -0.24 -14.05
C LYS A 526 -23.98 -0.88 -12.81
N GLU A 527 -22.81 -1.47 -12.97
CA GLU A 527 -22.01 -2.05 -11.90
C GLU A 527 -20.55 -1.62 -12.01
N ASP A 528 -19.97 -1.34 -10.85
CA ASP A 528 -18.57 -0.91 -10.74
C ASP A 528 -17.69 -2.07 -10.27
N THR A 529 -18.31 -3.05 -9.60
CA THR A 529 -17.68 -4.27 -9.07
C THR A 529 -18.28 -5.49 -9.75
N LEU A 530 -17.43 -6.26 -10.42
CA LEU A 530 -17.83 -7.48 -11.12
C LEU A 530 -17.89 -8.67 -10.15
N GLU A 531 -18.37 -9.81 -10.63
CA GLU A 531 -18.43 -11.05 -9.86
C GLU A 531 -18.11 -12.23 -10.78
N ASN A 532 -17.57 -13.32 -10.21
CA ASN A 532 -17.49 -14.57 -10.96
C ASN A 532 -18.90 -15.11 -11.22
N GLY A 533 -19.09 -15.75 -12.38
CA GLY A 533 -20.35 -16.43 -12.72
C GLY A 533 -21.40 -15.51 -13.34
N LYS A 534 -21.22 -14.20 -13.23
CA LYS A 534 -21.99 -13.20 -13.96
C LYS A 534 -21.28 -12.77 -15.24
N SER A 535 -22.06 -12.24 -16.18
CA SER A 535 -21.57 -11.62 -17.41
C SER A 535 -22.02 -10.17 -17.48
N TYR A 536 -21.22 -9.35 -18.16
CA TYR A 536 -21.42 -7.91 -18.26
C TYR A 536 -21.24 -7.43 -19.70
N TRP A 537 -21.99 -6.39 -20.07
CA TRP A 537 -21.73 -5.62 -21.28
C TRP A 537 -20.69 -4.54 -21.03
N LEU A 538 -19.65 -4.52 -21.86
CA LEU A 538 -18.62 -3.50 -21.87
C LEU A 538 -18.31 -3.07 -23.31
N LYS A 539 -18.10 -1.78 -23.53
CA LYS A 539 -17.71 -1.24 -24.84
C LYS A 539 -16.21 -0.94 -24.88
N PHE A 540 -15.55 -1.24 -25.99
CA PHE A 540 -14.13 -0.96 -26.21
C PHE A 540 -13.90 -0.12 -27.47
N GLY A 541 -12.86 0.72 -27.45
CA GLY A 541 -12.52 1.62 -28.56
C GLY A 541 -11.73 0.97 -29.69
N SER A 542 -11.23 -0.25 -29.50
CA SER A 542 -10.49 -1.01 -30.51
C SER A 542 -10.47 -2.50 -30.15
N ASN A 543 -10.20 -3.35 -31.16
CA ASN A 543 -9.87 -4.75 -30.93
C ASN A 543 -8.59 -4.85 -30.08
N GLN A 544 -8.62 -5.70 -29.07
CA GLN A 544 -7.49 -5.91 -28.17
C GLN A 544 -7.62 -7.23 -27.41
N THR A 545 -6.51 -7.69 -26.84
CA THR A 545 -6.48 -8.83 -25.93
C THR A 545 -6.20 -8.31 -24.52
N ILE A 546 -7.06 -8.68 -23.57
CA ILE A 546 -6.96 -8.28 -22.17
C ILE A 546 -6.51 -9.49 -21.35
N ALA A 547 -5.38 -9.36 -20.66
CA ALA A 547 -4.90 -10.36 -19.72
C ALA A 547 -5.63 -10.19 -18.38
N ILE A 548 -6.43 -11.19 -17.99
CA ILE A 548 -7.08 -11.20 -16.67
C ILE A 548 -6.34 -12.15 -15.75
N GLU A 549 -5.68 -11.56 -14.76
CA GLU A 549 -4.86 -12.24 -13.76
C GLU A 549 -5.68 -12.67 -12.54
N GLY A 550 -5.62 -13.96 -12.17
CA GLY A 550 -6.22 -14.47 -10.93
C GLY A 550 -5.97 -15.96 -10.69
N ASN A 551 -6.60 -16.54 -9.66
CA ASN A 551 -6.54 -17.99 -9.47
C ASN A 551 -7.56 -18.70 -10.36
N ILE A 552 -7.20 -19.88 -10.83
CA ILE A 552 -8.02 -20.69 -11.73
C ILE A 552 -9.31 -21.14 -11.04
N ILE A 553 -10.42 -21.04 -11.78
CA ILE A 553 -11.74 -21.56 -11.43
C ILE A 553 -11.98 -22.80 -12.28
N ASP A 554 -12.00 -23.97 -11.63
CA ASP A 554 -12.31 -25.27 -12.26
C ASP A 554 -13.79 -25.64 -12.18
N ASN A 555 -14.52 -25.01 -11.27
CA ASN A 555 -15.95 -25.19 -11.13
C ASN A 555 -16.61 -23.95 -10.51
N LEU A 556 -17.87 -23.72 -10.86
CA LEU A 556 -18.64 -22.58 -10.40
C LEU A 556 -20.13 -22.88 -10.38
N THR A 557 -20.84 -22.32 -9.41
CA THR A 557 -22.31 -22.32 -9.34
C THR A 557 -22.83 -20.95 -9.75
N VAL A 558 -23.79 -20.92 -10.67
CA VAL A 558 -24.41 -19.68 -11.17
C VAL A 558 -25.90 -19.73 -10.89
N SER A 559 -26.40 -18.84 -10.03
CA SER A 559 -27.83 -18.69 -9.81
C SER A 559 -28.48 -18.06 -11.04
N VAL A 560 -29.61 -18.62 -11.48
CA VAL A 560 -30.40 -18.14 -12.61
C VAL A 560 -31.85 -17.97 -12.20
N GLN A 561 -32.52 -16.97 -12.78
CA GLN A 561 -33.94 -16.72 -12.59
C GLN A 561 -34.72 -17.09 -13.85
N GLU A 562 -35.98 -17.51 -13.72
CA GLU A 562 -36.88 -17.71 -14.87
C GLU A 562 -36.81 -16.51 -15.84
N GLY A 563 -36.58 -16.79 -17.13
CA GLY A 563 -36.32 -15.77 -18.14
C GLY A 563 -34.84 -15.66 -18.54
N TRP A 564 -34.46 -14.50 -19.08
CA TRP A 564 -33.13 -14.27 -19.66
C TRP A 564 -32.09 -13.97 -18.59
N ASN A 565 -30.96 -14.68 -18.65
CA ASN A 565 -29.84 -14.53 -17.73
C ASN A 565 -28.54 -14.28 -18.50
N MET A 566 -27.71 -13.39 -17.97
CA MET A 566 -26.32 -13.21 -18.42
C MET A 566 -25.38 -14.01 -17.52
N ILE A 567 -24.80 -15.07 -18.04
CA ILE A 567 -23.90 -15.95 -17.29
C ILE A 567 -22.45 -15.77 -17.73
N GLY A 568 -21.54 -15.90 -16.76
CA GLY A 568 -20.10 -15.87 -16.96
C GLY A 568 -19.49 -17.23 -17.24
N SER A 569 -18.17 -17.24 -17.30
CA SER A 569 -17.35 -18.42 -17.59
C SER A 569 -16.46 -18.83 -16.41
N ILE A 570 -15.90 -20.02 -16.48
CA ILE A 570 -14.80 -20.49 -15.62
C ILE A 570 -13.47 -20.37 -16.38
N SER A 571 -12.35 -20.80 -15.78
CA SER A 571 -11.02 -20.65 -16.39
C SER A 571 -10.74 -21.58 -17.58
N TYR A 572 -11.58 -22.59 -17.80
CA TYR A 572 -11.45 -23.54 -18.90
C TYR A 572 -12.69 -23.55 -19.79
N PRO A 573 -12.54 -23.80 -21.10
CA PRO A 573 -13.67 -24.05 -21.97
C PRO A 573 -14.48 -25.26 -21.47
N ILE A 574 -15.80 -25.11 -21.43
CA ILE A 574 -16.73 -26.21 -21.15
C ILE A 574 -17.78 -26.33 -22.24
N ALA A 575 -18.23 -27.55 -22.51
CA ALA A 575 -19.34 -27.75 -23.44
C ALA A 575 -20.66 -27.32 -22.77
N VAL A 576 -21.54 -26.63 -23.50
CA VAL A 576 -22.87 -26.29 -22.99
C VAL A 576 -23.64 -27.57 -22.60
N SER A 577 -23.44 -28.66 -23.35
CA SER A 577 -24.04 -29.97 -23.09
C SER A 577 -23.52 -30.69 -21.83
N SER A 578 -22.48 -30.16 -21.16
CA SER A 578 -22.02 -30.67 -19.86
C SER A 578 -22.58 -29.91 -18.67
N ILE A 579 -23.27 -28.78 -18.89
CA ILE A 579 -23.85 -27.98 -17.81
C ILE A 579 -24.95 -28.78 -17.11
N ALA A 580 -24.84 -28.85 -15.78
CA ALA A 580 -25.86 -29.44 -14.92
C ALA A 580 -26.66 -28.36 -14.20
N SER A 581 -27.82 -28.71 -13.67
CA SER A 581 -28.69 -27.77 -12.94
C SER A 581 -29.27 -28.34 -11.66
N ASP A 582 -29.76 -27.45 -10.80
CA ASP A 582 -30.65 -27.73 -9.66
C ASP A 582 -31.81 -26.70 -9.67
N PRO A 583 -33.09 -27.09 -9.88
CA PRO A 583 -33.57 -28.47 -10.07
C PRO A 583 -32.90 -29.22 -11.22
N PRO A 584 -32.79 -30.57 -11.16
CA PRO A 584 -32.10 -31.33 -12.19
C PRO A 584 -32.85 -31.29 -13.53
N GLY A 585 -32.16 -30.84 -14.58
CA GLY A 585 -32.71 -30.82 -15.94
C GLY A 585 -33.59 -29.62 -16.27
N ILE A 586 -33.25 -28.44 -15.73
CA ILE A 586 -33.83 -27.15 -16.14
C ILE A 586 -33.80 -27.07 -17.67
N THR A 587 -34.94 -26.68 -18.24
CA THR A 587 -35.03 -26.44 -19.68
C THR A 587 -34.48 -25.05 -19.99
N THR A 588 -33.60 -24.96 -20.98
CA THR A 588 -32.95 -23.72 -21.39
C THR A 588 -33.14 -23.47 -22.88
N SER A 589 -33.01 -22.22 -23.30
CA SER A 589 -32.75 -21.91 -24.71
C SER A 589 -31.34 -22.37 -25.12
N ASN A 590 -31.00 -22.13 -26.40
CA ASN A 590 -29.60 -22.11 -26.81
C ASN A 590 -28.83 -21.05 -26.01
N PHE A 591 -27.54 -21.27 -25.80
CA PHE A 591 -26.66 -20.26 -25.23
C PHE A 591 -26.21 -19.34 -26.36
N PHE A 592 -26.25 -18.04 -26.12
CA PHE A 592 -25.88 -17.05 -27.14
C PHE A 592 -24.66 -16.26 -26.67
N GLY A 593 -23.55 -16.38 -27.41
CA GLY A 593 -22.44 -15.45 -27.32
C GLY A 593 -22.67 -14.24 -28.22
N TYR A 594 -21.82 -13.22 -28.09
CA TYR A 594 -21.90 -12.02 -28.92
C TYR A 594 -20.57 -11.73 -29.63
N ASP A 595 -20.64 -11.62 -30.95
CA ASP A 595 -19.58 -11.11 -31.82
C ASP A 595 -20.21 -10.23 -32.91
N GLN A 596 -20.46 -8.96 -32.55
CA GLN A 596 -21.22 -7.96 -33.33
C GLN A 596 -22.69 -8.34 -33.63
N SER A 597 -23.03 -9.61 -33.49
CA SER A 597 -24.33 -10.23 -33.59
C SER A 597 -24.38 -11.44 -32.65
N TYR A 598 -25.60 -11.92 -32.35
CA TYR A 598 -25.76 -13.11 -31.52
C TYR A 598 -25.41 -14.37 -32.30
N LEU A 599 -24.59 -15.22 -31.67
CA LEU A 599 -24.18 -16.51 -32.20
C LEU A 599 -24.55 -17.60 -31.19
N VAL A 600 -25.14 -18.69 -31.67
CA VAL A 600 -25.37 -19.87 -30.83
C VAL A 600 -24.02 -20.48 -30.46
N ALA A 601 -23.81 -20.67 -29.16
CA ALA A 601 -22.61 -21.23 -28.59
C ALA A 601 -22.84 -22.70 -28.18
N ASP A 602 -21.92 -23.57 -28.59
CA ASP A 602 -21.83 -24.96 -28.12
C ASP A 602 -20.89 -25.11 -26.90
N SER A 603 -20.16 -24.04 -26.59
CA SER A 603 -19.14 -23.98 -25.55
C SER A 603 -19.15 -22.63 -24.83
N ILE A 604 -18.86 -22.65 -23.53
CA ILE A 604 -18.62 -21.48 -22.69
C ILE A 604 -17.11 -21.29 -22.60
N LEU A 605 -16.60 -20.21 -23.17
CA LEU A 605 -15.17 -19.90 -23.28
C LEU A 605 -14.74 -18.96 -22.13
N PRO A 606 -13.51 -19.13 -21.61
CA PRO A 606 -12.98 -18.27 -20.55
C PRO A 606 -13.01 -16.78 -20.93
N GLY A 607 -13.48 -15.95 -20.00
CA GLY A 607 -13.57 -14.49 -20.13
C GLY A 607 -14.73 -13.98 -20.97
N LYS A 608 -15.47 -14.86 -21.66
CA LYS A 608 -16.64 -14.49 -22.46
C LYS A 608 -17.92 -14.56 -21.62
N GLY A 609 -18.90 -13.74 -22.00
CA GLY A 609 -20.23 -13.74 -21.43
C GLY A 609 -21.26 -14.37 -22.37
N TYR A 610 -22.32 -14.95 -21.80
CA TYR A 610 -23.35 -15.66 -22.56
C TYR A 610 -24.75 -15.36 -22.05
N TRP A 611 -25.69 -15.28 -22.98
CA TRP A 611 -27.12 -15.27 -22.68
C TRP A 611 -27.66 -16.69 -22.65
N VAL A 612 -28.53 -16.96 -21.69
CA VAL A 612 -29.36 -18.16 -21.65
C VAL A 612 -30.73 -17.80 -21.08
N LYS A 613 -31.80 -18.27 -21.72
CA LYS A 613 -33.15 -18.21 -21.16
C LYS A 613 -33.42 -19.51 -20.42
N VAL A 614 -33.94 -19.44 -19.20
CA VAL A 614 -34.31 -20.62 -18.41
C VAL A 614 -35.80 -20.60 -18.11
N GLU A 615 -36.45 -21.77 -18.13
CA GLU A 615 -37.89 -21.92 -17.89
C GLU A 615 -38.26 -21.94 -16.40
N GLU A 616 -37.28 -22.08 -15.51
CA GLU A 616 -37.46 -22.02 -14.06
C GLU A 616 -36.19 -21.50 -13.38
N SER A 617 -36.36 -20.82 -12.24
CA SER A 617 -35.24 -20.36 -11.41
C SER A 617 -34.49 -21.54 -10.80
N GLY A 618 -33.17 -21.42 -10.67
CA GLY A 618 -32.34 -22.47 -10.09
C GLY A 618 -30.85 -22.15 -10.13
N ILE A 619 -30.03 -23.20 -10.13
CA ILE A 619 -28.58 -23.11 -10.14
C ILE A 619 -28.04 -23.86 -11.35
N LEU A 620 -27.12 -23.26 -12.10
CA LEU A 620 -26.30 -23.92 -13.11
C LEU A 620 -24.93 -24.27 -12.52
N PHE A 621 -24.46 -25.48 -12.78
CA PHE A 621 -23.15 -25.96 -12.39
C PHE A 621 -22.23 -26.03 -13.61
N LEU A 622 -21.21 -25.18 -13.61
CA LEU A 622 -20.14 -25.16 -14.60
C LEU A 622 -18.95 -25.91 -14.01
N SER A 623 -18.37 -26.87 -14.75
CA SER A 623 -17.18 -27.60 -14.29
C SER A 623 -16.34 -28.14 -15.44
N SER A 624 -15.01 -28.01 -15.33
CA SER A 624 -14.04 -28.55 -16.28
C SER A 624 -13.73 -30.04 -16.06
N THR A 625 -13.98 -30.57 -14.87
CA THR A 625 -13.50 -31.89 -14.42
C THR A 625 -14.58 -32.81 -13.84
N ALA A 626 -15.70 -32.27 -13.36
CA ALA A 626 -16.74 -33.08 -12.71
C ALA A 626 -17.83 -33.51 -13.71
N SER A 627 -17.89 -34.81 -14.00
CA SER A 627 -19.01 -35.41 -14.73
C SER A 627 -20.18 -35.64 -13.79
N ARG A 628 -21.19 -34.76 -13.83
CA ARG A 628 -22.48 -35.00 -13.16
C ARG A 628 -23.35 -35.94 -13.99
N SER A 629 -24.30 -36.60 -13.33
CA SER A 629 -25.22 -37.55 -13.97
C SER A 629 -25.91 -36.93 -15.18
N ILE A 630 -26.15 -37.72 -16.24
CA ILE A 630 -26.87 -37.22 -17.44
C ILE A 630 -28.25 -36.68 -17.06
N ALA A 631 -28.91 -37.28 -16.07
CA ALA A 631 -30.23 -36.87 -15.58
C ALA A 631 -30.23 -35.46 -14.95
N SER A 632 -29.09 -34.97 -14.46
CA SER A 632 -28.96 -33.62 -13.90
C SER A 632 -28.54 -32.55 -14.91
N ARG A 633 -28.32 -32.92 -16.19
CA ARG A 633 -27.92 -31.97 -17.24
C ARG A 633 -29.10 -31.19 -17.75
N ILE A 634 -28.87 -29.93 -18.10
CA ILE A 634 -29.88 -29.05 -18.69
C ILE A 634 -30.48 -29.65 -19.97
N LYS A 635 -31.71 -29.25 -20.31
CA LYS A 635 -32.39 -29.62 -21.56
C LYS A 635 -32.48 -28.42 -22.48
N ILE A 636 -31.74 -28.44 -23.58
CA ILE A 636 -31.73 -27.32 -24.53
C ILE A 636 -32.92 -27.47 -25.49
N THR A 637 -33.82 -26.49 -25.48
CA THR A 637 -34.92 -26.36 -26.44
C THR A 637 -34.69 -25.08 -27.26
N PRO A 638 -34.31 -25.18 -28.55
CA PRO A 638 -34.17 -24.01 -29.41
C PRO A 638 -35.45 -23.18 -29.44
N THR A 639 -35.30 -21.87 -29.37
CA THR A 639 -36.39 -20.89 -29.44
C THR A 639 -36.07 -19.85 -30.52
N ASP A 640 -37.10 -19.30 -31.15
CA ASP A 640 -37.00 -18.17 -32.08
C ASP A 640 -36.83 -16.82 -31.35
N GLU A 641 -37.02 -16.81 -30.04
CA GLU A 641 -36.81 -15.63 -29.20
C GLU A 641 -35.32 -15.31 -29.08
N MET A 642 -34.95 -14.08 -29.44
CA MET A 642 -33.58 -13.59 -29.38
C MET A 642 -33.27 -12.93 -28.03
N PRO A 643 -32.02 -13.01 -27.54
CA PRO A 643 -31.63 -12.31 -26.31
C PRO A 643 -31.80 -10.79 -26.40
N PRO A 644 -31.95 -10.08 -25.26
CA PRO A 644 -31.97 -8.62 -25.22
C PRO A 644 -30.72 -8.04 -25.88
N LEU A 645 -30.85 -7.05 -26.77
CA LEU A 645 -29.70 -6.37 -27.41
C LEU A 645 -28.77 -5.71 -26.37
N PRO A 646 -27.49 -5.46 -26.68
CA PRO A 646 -26.61 -4.65 -25.82
C PRO A 646 -27.29 -3.33 -25.42
N PRO A 647 -26.92 -2.72 -24.28
CA PRO A 647 -27.52 -1.48 -23.82
C PRO A 647 -27.59 -0.47 -24.97
N ASP A 648 -28.82 -0.11 -25.37
CA ASP A 648 -29.06 0.99 -26.28
C ASP A 648 -28.84 2.27 -25.49
N ILE A 649 -27.56 2.58 -25.28
CA ILE A 649 -27.13 3.92 -24.94
C ILE A 649 -27.39 4.68 -26.22
N ASN A 650 -28.64 5.13 -26.39
CA ASN A 650 -28.96 6.20 -27.31
C ASN A 650 -27.81 7.18 -27.19
N GLU A 651 -27.16 7.53 -28.31
CA GLU A 651 -26.25 8.67 -28.38
C GLU A 651 -27.03 9.97 -28.14
N ARG A 652 -27.82 10.06 -27.06
CA ARG A 652 -27.69 11.22 -26.21
C ARG A 652 -26.22 11.24 -25.86
N ILE A 653 -25.54 12.20 -26.46
CA ILE A 653 -24.47 12.94 -25.83
C ILE A 653 -24.94 13.20 -24.39
N THR A 654 -24.74 12.23 -23.49
CA THR A 654 -24.52 12.51 -22.09
C THR A 654 -23.22 13.27 -22.18
N SER A 655 -23.36 14.59 -22.13
CA SER A 655 -22.25 15.52 -22.04
C SER A 655 -21.18 14.84 -21.20
N GLU A 656 -20.02 14.58 -21.80
CA GLU A 656 -18.79 14.57 -21.01
C GLU A 656 -18.97 15.68 -19.98
N SER A 657 -18.80 15.37 -18.69
CA SER A 657 -18.75 16.41 -17.66
C SER A 657 -17.74 17.41 -18.20
N PRO A 658 -18.19 18.58 -18.66
CA PRO A 658 -17.44 19.28 -19.66
C PRO A 658 -16.12 19.75 -19.05
N ALA A 659 -14.96 19.56 -19.68
CA ALA A 659 -13.69 19.81 -18.98
C ALA A 659 -13.50 21.26 -18.46
N ASN A 660 -14.28 22.24 -18.97
CA ASN A 660 -14.12 23.66 -18.69
C ASN A 660 -15.45 24.38 -18.50
N TYR A 661 -15.42 25.52 -17.80
CA TYR A 661 -16.51 26.50 -17.82
C TYR A 661 -16.62 27.17 -19.20
N LYS A 662 -17.83 27.44 -19.67
CA LYS A 662 -18.06 28.15 -20.96
C LYS A 662 -19.37 28.94 -20.93
N LEU A 663 -19.34 30.22 -21.31
CA LEU A 663 -20.54 31.00 -21.62
C LEU A 663 -20.67 31.14 -23.13
N ASN A 664 -21.77 30.68 -23.74
CA ASN A 664 -21.98 30.81 -25.18
C ASN A 664 -22.63 32.15 -25.54
N GLN A 665 -22.46 32.56 -26.80
CA GLN A 665 -23.19 33.70 -27.35
C GLN A 665 -24.71 33.42 -27.34
N ASN A 666 -25.51 34.35 -26.83
CA ASN A 666 -26.96 34.26 -26.86
C ASN A 666 -27.47 34.12 -28.30
N TYR A 667 -28.54 33.35 -28.49
CA TYR A 667 -29.17 33.18 -29.79
C TYR A 667 -30.71 33.27 -29.67
N PRO A 668 -31.39 34.00 -30.57
CA PRO A 668 -30.82 34.85 -31.63
C PRO A 668 -30.05 36.07 -31.09
N ASN A 669 -29.19 36.71 -31.90
CA ASN A 669 -28.54 37.99 -31.58
C ASN A 669 -28.20 38.77 -32.87
N PRO A 670 -28.81 39.95 -33.15
CA PRO A 670 -29.83 40.61 -32.34
C PRO A 670 -31.10 39.77 -32.15
N PHE A 671 -31.81 39.99 -31.04
CA PHE A 671 -33.05 39.29 -30.74
C PHE A 671 -34.23 40.24 -30.59
N ASN A 672 -35.43 39.75 -30.88
CA ASN A 672 -36.69 40.45 -30.63
C ASN A 672 -37.38 39.83 -29.41
N SER A 673 -37.53 40.63 -28.35
CA SER A 673 -38.28 40.33 -27.11
C SER A 673 -37.74 39.19 -26.23
N SER A 674 -37.18 38.10 -26.76
CA SER A 674 -36.52 37.06 -25.95
C SER A 674 -35.32 36.40 -26.62
N THR A 675 -34.38 35.89 -25.82
CA THR A 675 -33.19 35.15 -26.28
C THR A 675 -32.83 34.04 -25.31
N VAL A 676 -32.14 33.01 -25.82
CA VAL A 676 -31.57 31.94 -24.99
C VAL A 676 -30.08 32.15 -24.81
N ILE A 677 -29.60 32.00 -23.59
CA ILE A 677 -28.19 31.99 -23.19
C ILE A 677 -27.84 30.54 -22.80
N LYS A 678 -26.86 29.94 -23.47
CA LYS A 678 -26.34 28.62 -23.11
C LYS A 678 -25.02 28.77 -22.35
N TYR A 679 -24.81 27.98 -21.31
CA TYR A 679 -23.58 27.97 -20.53
C TYR A 679 -23.25 26.56 -20.04
N GLN A 680 -22.03 26.35 -19.55
CA GLN A 680 -21.48 25.05 -19.25
C GLN A 680 -20.67 25.09 -17.96
N LEU A 681 -20.82 24.06 -17.12
CA LEU A 681 -20.11 23.90 -15.84
C LEU A 681 -19.37 22.56 -15.83
N PRO A 682 -18.08 22.51 -15.42
CA PRO A 682 -17.30 21.28 -15.36
C PRO A 682 -17.54 20.43 -14.10
N VAL A 683 -18.05 21.08 -13.04
CA VAL A 683 -18.37 20.51 -11.73
C VAL A 683 -19.62 21.20 -11.18
N GLU A 684 -20.30 20.59 -10.21
CA GLU A 684 -21.41 21.23 -9.50
C GLU A 684 -20.95 22.53 -8.81
N GLY A 685 -21.77 23.58 -8.87
CA GLY A 685 -21.45 24.84 -8.21
C GLY A 685 -22.60 25.84 -8.22
N TRP A 686 -22.51 26.85 -7.34
CA TRP A 686 -23.46 27.97 -7.34
C TRP A 686 -23.22 28.84 -8.57
N VAL A 687 -24.29 29.13 -9.31
CA VAL A 687 -24.23 29.90 -10.57
C VAL A 687 -25.05 31.15 -10.46
N THR A 688 -24.47 32.28 -10.89
CA THR A 688 -25.20 33.52 -11.10
C THR A 688 -25.07 33.99 -12.54
N ILE A 689 -26.21 34.25 -13.21
CA ILE A 689 -26.26 34.96 -14.49
C ILE A 689 -27.02 36.27 -14.31
N LYS A 690 -26.35 37.40 -14.53
CA LYS A 690 -26.92 38.74 -14.41
C LYS A 690 -26.86 39.50 -15.72
N ILE A 691 -27.85 40.35 -15.96
CA ILE A 691 -27.94 41.24 -17.12
C ILE A 691 -27.60 42.67 -16.70
N TYR A 692 -26.81 43.35 -17.52
CA TYR A 692 -26.36 44.72 -17.34
C TYR A 692 -26.67 45.57 -18.56
N ASP A 693 -26.98 46.85 -18.36
CA ASP A 693 -27.07 47.84 -19.44
C ASP A 693 -25.69 48.36 -19.88
N LEU A 694 -25.67 49.28 -20.85
CA LEU A 694 -24.44 49.91 -21.35
C LEU A 694 -23.65 50.71 -20.30
N LEU A 695 -24.31 51.14 -19.21
CA LEU A 695 -23.69 51.86 -18.10
C LEU A 695 -23.19 50.90 -17.00
N GLY A 696 -23.38 49.60 -17.17
CA GLY A 696 -23.01 48.57 -16.20
C GLY A 696 -24.01 48.43 -15.04
N GLN A 697 -25.20 49.02 -15.14
CA GLN A 697 -26.25 48.85 -14.13
C GLN A 697 -26.93 47.50 -14.32
N GLU A 698 -27.14 46.77 -13.23
CA GLU A 698 -27.85 45.50 -13.24
C GLU A 698 -29.33 45.73 -13.56
N VAL A 699 -29.81 45.10 -14.64
CA VAL A 699 -31.21 45.20 -15.10
C VAL A 699 -32.00 43.90 -14.89
N GLY A 700 -31.35 42.84 -14.40
CA GLY A 700 -32.02 41.60 -14.02
C GLY A 700 -31.06 40.45 -13.66
N ILE A 701 -31.58 39.44 -12.96
CA ILE A 701 -30.89 38.19 -12.62
C ILE A 701 -31.66 37.04 -13.26
N LEU A 702 -31.00 36.22 -14.07
CA LEU A 702 -31.60 35.08 -14.76
C LEU A 702 -31.39 33.75 -14.04
N VAL A 703 -30.26 33.62 -13.36
CA VAL A 703 -29.91 32.41 -12.59
C VAL A 703 -29.22 32.89 -11.32
N ASN A 704 -29.59 32.32 -10.18
CA ASN A 704 -28.90 32.49 -8.89
C ASN A 704 -29.17 31.30 -7.97
N GLU A 705 -28.63 30.14 -8.34
CA GLU A 705 -28.91 28.87 -7.67
C GLU A 705 -27.77 27.86 -7.89
N LEU A 706 -27.78 26.78 -7.11
CA LEU A 706 -26.89 25.64 -7.29
C LEU A 706 -27.24 24.87 -8.57
N LYS A 707 -26.24 24.59 -9.42
CA LYS A 707 -26.40 23.83 -10.66
C LYS A 707 -25.42 22.67 -10.71
N GLN A 708 -25.90 21.52 -11.20
CA GLN A 708 -25.10 20.32 -11.46
C GLN A 708 -24.08 20.56 -12.58
N SER A 709 -23.03 19.74 -12.66
CA SER A 709 -22.11 19.76 -13.81
C SER A 709 -22.87 19.49 -15.12
N GLY A 710 -22.47 20.14 -16.22
CA GLY A 710 -23.06 19.97 -17.54
C GLY A 710 -23.39 21.27 -18.28
N GLU A 711 -24.05 21.15 -19.42
CA GLU A 711 -24.60 22.28 -20.17
C GLU A 711 -25.97 22.70 -19.64
N HIS A 712 -26.19 24.01 -19.54
CA HIS A 712 -27.39 24.64 -19.03
C HIS A 712 -27.85 25.76 -19.96
N THR A 713 -29.14 26.09 -19.88
CA THR A 713 -29.73 27.18 -20.65
C THR A 713 -30.56 28.10 -19.76
N ALA A 714 -30.42 29.41 -19.95
CA ALA A 714 -31.25 30.43 -19.32
C ALA A 714 -31.91 31.28 -20.41
N MET A 715 -33.22 31.53 -20.28
CA MET A 715 -33.95 32.39 -21.21
C MET A 715 -34.10 33.79 -20.61
N TRP A 716 -33.82 34.82 -21.40
CA TRP A 716 -34.13 36.20 -21.04
C TRP A 716 -35.32 36.70 -21.83
N ASP A 717 -36.38 37.09 -21.13
CA ASP A 717 -37.47 37.89 -21.69
C ASP A 717 -37.20 39.37 -21.40
N ALA A 718 -36.95 40.13 -22.46
CA ALA A 718 -36.63 41.55 -22.44
C ALA A 718 -37.80 42.41 -22.98
N GLY A 719 -39.02 41.89 -22.95
CA GLY A 719 -40.23 42.56 -23.44
C GLY A 719 -40.46 43.96 -22.88
N ASN A 720 -39.98 44.22 -21.65
CA ASN A 720 -40.10 45.51 -20.98
C ASN A 720 -38.81 46.38 -21.01
N ASN A 721 -37.74 45.89 -21.62
CA ASN A 721 -36.47 46.61 -21.72
C ASN A 721 -36.38 47.44 -23.02
N PRO A 722 -35.77 48.65 -23.02
CA PRO A 722 -35.54 49.45 -24.22
C PRO A 722 -34.68 48.74 -25.28
N ASN A 723 -34.86 49.07 -26.56
CA ASN A 723 -33.93 48.63 -27.61
C ASN A 723 -32.51 49.14 -27.32
N GLY A 724 -31.50 48.27 -27.46
CA GLY A 724 -30.13 48.65 -27.10
C GLY A 724 -29.18 47.48 -26.92
N VAL A 725 -27.95 47.81 -26.50
CA VAL A 725 -26.91 46.83 -26.18
C VAL A 725 -26.99 46.51 -24.69
N TYR A 726 -26.92 45.22 -24.38
CA TYR A 726 -26.86 44.69 -23.02
C TYR A 726 -25.69 43.73 -22.88
N TYR A 727 -25.28 43.46 -21.65
CA TYR A 727 -24.27 42.47 -21.31
C TYR A 727 -24.85 41.44 -20.35
N TYR A 728 -24.48 40.18 -20.50
CA TYR A 728 -24.78 39.13 -19.53
C TYR A 728 -23.49 38.53 -19.01
N ARG A 729 -23.45 38.30 -17.70
CA ARG A 729 -22.27 37.76 -17.01
C ARG A 729 -22.63 36.48 -16.28
N LEU A 730 -21.83 35.45 -16.49
CA LEU A 730 -21.83 34.21 -15.73
C LEU A 730 -20.75 34.27 -14.65
N THR A 731 -21.11 33.93 -13.41
CA THR A 731 -20.16 33.73 -12.31
C THR A 731 -20.43 32.40 -11.61
N SER A 732 -19.40 31.60 -11.39
CA SER A 732 -19.44 30.37 -10.59
C SER A 732 -18.07 30.09 -9.96
N GLY A 733 -17.99 30.06 -8.63
CA GLY A 733 -16.71 30.01 -7.91
C GLY A 733 -15.78 31.17 -8.30
N ILE A 734 -14.59 30.84 -8.80
CA ILE A 734 -13.60 31.82 -9.29
C ILE A 734 -13.78 32.20 -10.77
N PHE A 735 -14.66 31.50 -11.52
CA PHE A 735 -14.87 31.74 -12.94
C PHE A 735 -15.84 32.90 -13.17
N THR A 736 -15.50 33.82 -14.08
CA THR A 736 -16.39 34.89 -14.54
C THR A 736 -16.18 35.18 -16.03
N GLU A 737 -17.25 35.10 -16.83
CA GLU A 737 -17.24 35.44 -18.27
C GLU A 737 -18.41 36.38 -18.58
N THR A 738 -18.19 37.39 -19.43
CA THR A 738 -19.23 38.37 -19.83
C THR A 738 -19.34 38.42 -21.35
N ARG A 739 -20.57 38.46 -21.88
CA ARG A 739 -20.84 38.59 -23.31
C ARG A 739 -21.87 39.67 -23.62
N LYS A 740 -21.78 40.23 -24.83
CA LYS A 740 -22.63 41.31 -25.35
C LYS A 740 -23.84 40.73 -26.09
N MET A 741 -25.01 41.31 -25.92
CA MET A 741 -26.22 41.01 -26.69
C MET A 741 -26.92 42.30 -27.15
N ILE A 742 -27.71 42.22 -28.22
CA ILE A 742 -28.39 43.36 -28.83
C ILE A 742 -29.89 43.06 -28.89
N LEU A 743 -30.69 43.86 -28.19
CA LEU A 743 -32.15 43.82 -28.25
C LEU A 743 -32.64 44.79 -29.34
N MET A 744 -33.40 44.26 -30.30
CA MET A 744 -33.99 45.02 -31.40
C MET A 744 -35.42 44.52 -31.66
N LYS A 745 -36.40 45.29 -31.19
CA LYS A 745 -37.84 45.02 -31.34
C LYS A 745 -38.39 45.47 -32.69
#